data_AF-A0A3S2Q3A8-F1
#
_entry.id   AF-A0A3S2Q3A8-F1
#
_cell.length_a   1.000
_cell.length_b   1.000
_cell.length_c   1.000
_cell.angle_alpha   90.00
_cell.angle_beta   90.00
_cell.angle_gamma   90.00
#
_symmetry.space_group_name_H-M   'P 1'
#
loop_
_entity.id
_entity.type
_entity.pdbx_description
1 polymer ?
#
loop_
_entity_poly.entity_id
_entity_poly.type
_entity_poly.pdbx_seq_one_letter_code
_entity_poly.pdbx_strand_id
1 'polypeptide(L)'
;MSSLGFTSKEQRNLGLLVHLMTANPKILYSPIGSQVDKVIQKANETFAFIGNVTHYARVWLNISAQLRTFLEEGRLQGHLKWLQQLSSELQQNPQLLNGTDSELMQALLDGNYTIPNTSTLLEQLDTIDNAACGWSHFMSKVSVDVFKGFPDEDSIVNYTLNQAYQDNVSVFASVIFQTNKDGTLPPHVQYKIRQNSSFTEKTNEIRRAYWRPGPNTGGKFYFLYGFVWIQDMMERAIINTFVGHDVVEPGNYVQMFPYPCYTRDDFLFVIEHMMPLCMVISWVYSVAMMIQHIVAEKEHRLKEVMKMMGLNNAVHWVAWFITGFVQLSISVTALTAILKYGRVLLHSDPLIIWLFLTIYAVATIMFCFLVSVIYSKAKLASACGGIIYFLSYVPYMYVAIREEVAHDKITAFEKCIASLMSTTAFGLGSKYFALYEVAGVGIQWRTISQSPVEGDDFNLGLSMMMLIIDAAVYGVLTWYIEAVHPGMYGLPRPWYFPLQRSYWSGSGRVETWEWPWCGGGATRLSVMEEDQACAMDQRRSEEMRGIEEEPSHLPLVVCIDKLTKVYKNGSKLALNKLSLNLHENQVVSFLGHNGAGKTTTMSILTGLFPPTSGSATIYGHDIRTEMERIRQNLGMCPQHNVLFDKLSVEEHLWFYSRLKGMAEEDIRKEMDKMIADLELSNKRHSLVQTLSGGMKRKLSVAIAFVGGSRAVILDEPTAGVDPYARRAIWDLILKYKQ
;
A
#
# COMPACT_ATOMS: atom_id res chain seq x y z
N MET A 1 15.50 12.11 -47.18
CA MET A 1 16.32 11.86 -45.97
C MET A 1 16.58 10.38 -45.74
N SER A 2 15.60 9.48 -45.90
CA SER A 2 15.81 8.02 -45.92
C SER A 2 16.69 7.53 -47.06
N SER A 3 16.66 8.20 -48.21
CA SER A 3 17.51 7.93 -49.37
C SER A 3 19.00 8.24 -49.18
N LEU A 4 19.38 8.95 -48.11
CA LEU A 4 20.74 9.40 -47.82
C LEU A 4 21.46 8.53 -46.76
N GLY A 5 20.86 7.40 -46.36
CA GLY A 5 21.47 6.48 -45.39
C GLY A 5 21.41 6.92 -43.92
N PHE A 6 20.78 8.06 -43.61
CA PHE A 6 20.64 8.52 -42.22
C PHE A 6 19.78 7.58 -41.38
N THR A 7 20.25 7.25 -40.18
CA THR A 7 19.49 6.53 -39.16
C THR A 7 18.23 7.34 -38.75
N SER A 8 17.20 6.66 -38.23
CA SER A 8 15.97 7.33 -37.77
C SER A 8 16.23 8.41 -36.70
N LYS A 9 17.28 8.23 -35.91
CA LYS A 9 17.73 9.16 -34.88
C LYS A 9 18.39 10.41 -35.50
N GLU A 10 19.23 10.23 -36.51
CA GLU A 10 19.82 11.33 -37.27
C GLU A 10 18.76 12.10 -38.03
N GLN A 11 17.78 11.43 -38.63
CA GLN A 11 16.65 12.08 -39.30
C GLN A 11 15.80 12.93 -38.35
N ARG A 12 15.61 12.50 -37.10
CA ARG A 12 14.88 13.27 -36.09
C ARG A 12 15.67 14.48 -35.60
N ASN A 13 16.98 14.33 -35.38
CA ASN A 13 17.86 15.44 -35.00
C ASN A 13 18.03 16.46 -36.14
N LEU A 14 18.22 15.99 -37.37
CA LEU A 14 18.23 16.82 -38.57
C LEU A 14 16.85 17.44 -38.83
N GLY A 15 15.76 16.72 -38.58
CA GLY A 15 14.40 17.25 -38.73
C GLY A 15 14.15 18.47 -37.85
N LEU A 16 14.70 18.49 -36.63
CA LEU A 16 14.58 19.63 -35.73
C LEU A 16 15.47 20.80 -36.15
N LEU A 17 16.72 20.52 -36.54
CA LEU A 17 17.64 21.53 -37.07
C LEU A 17 17.10 22.16 -38.36
N VAL A 18 16.54 21.34 -39.26
CA VAL A 18 15.87 21.77 -40.49
C VAL A 18 14.60 22.55 -40.16
N HIS A 19 13.84 22.14 -39.15
CA HIS A 19 12.66 22.89 -38.70
C HIS A 19 13.06 24.26 -38.14
N LEU A 20 14.10 24.33 -37.31
CA LEU A 20 14.66 25.59 -36.81
C LEU A 20 15.17 26.49 -37.95
N MET A 21 15.87 25.94 -38.94
CA MET A 21 16.37 26.72 -40.08
C MET A 21 15.27 27.19 -41.04
N THR A 22 14.11 26.54 -41.07
CA THR A 22 13.00 26.85 -41.99
C THR A 22 11.84 27.61 -41.35
N ALA A 23 11.79 27.71 -40.02
CA ALA A 23 10.69 28.34 -39.28
C ALA A 23 10.95 29.79 -38.85
N ASN A 24 11.80 30.54 -39.56
CA ASN A 24 12.17 31.94 -39.24
C ASN A 24 12.41 32.15 -37.72
N PRO A 25 13.45 31.50 -37.15
CA PRO A 25 13.67 31.48 -35.72
C PRO A 25 14.18 32.85 -35.24
N LYS A 26 13.60 33.36 -34.15
CA LYS A 26 14.05 34.60 -33.51
C LYS A 26 14.45 34.35 -32.06
N ILE A 27 15.60 34.92 -31.68
CA ILE A 27 16.08 35.07 -30.31
C ILE A 27 15.74 36.49 -29.87
N LEU A 28 14.87 36.60 -28.87
CA LEU A 28 14.43 37.90 -28.35
C LEU A 28 15.40 38.35 -27.25
N TYR A 29 15.68 39.65 -27.13
CA TYR A 29 16.52 40.14 -26.03
C TYR A 29 16.03 41.45 -25.43
N SER A 30 16.40 41.71 -24.17
CA SER A 30 16.10 42.96 -23.44
C SER A 30 17.20 43.27 -22.42
N PRO A 31 17.50 44.56 -22.14
CA PRO A 31 16.89 45.77 -22.72
C PRO A 31 17.60 46.30 -23.96
N ILE A 32 16.83 46.72 -24.96
CA ILE A 32 17.30 47.43 -26.17
C ILE A 32 17.76 48.86 -25.83
N GLY A 33 18.80 49.37 -26.51
CA GLY A 33 19.34 50.72 -26.31
C GLY A 33 20.36 50.80 -25.17
N SER A 34 20.93 49.67 -24.76
CA SER A 34 21.88 49.55 -23.65
C SER A 34 23.23 48.99 -24.13
N GLN A 35 24.21 48.86 -23.24
CA GLN A 35 25.47 48.18 -23.58
C GLN A 35 25.28 46.72 -24.04
N VAL A 36 24.11 46.13 -23.79
CA VAL A 36 23.72 44.81 -24.29
C VAL A 36 23.71 44.75 -25.80
N ASP A 37 23.37 45.84 -26.51
CA ASP A 37 23.32 45.84 -27.98
C ASP A 37 24.70 45.53 -28.59
N LYS A 38 25.79 45.94 -27.92
CA LYS A 38 27.16 45.61 -28.33
C LYS A 38 27.44 44.12 -28.20
N VAL A 39 26.95 43.50 -27.11
CA VAL A 39 27.04 42.04 -26.90
C VAL A 39 26.25 41.31 -27.98
N ILE A 40 25.04 41.75 -28.30
CA ILE A 40 24.22 41.13 -29.34
C ILE A 40 24.84 41.32 -30.73
N GLN A 41 25.43 42.47 -31.02
CA GLN A 41 26.15 42.69 -32.27
C GLN A 41 27.32 41.69 -32.40
N LYS A 42 28.09 41.49 -31.32
CA LYS A 42 29.15 40.48 -31.28
C LYS A 42 28.64 39.06 -31.43
N ALA A 43 27.50 38.73 -30.83
CA ALA A 43 26.85 37.44 -31.05
C ALA A 43 26.41 37.26 -32.51
N ASN A 44 25.92 38.31 -33.16
CA ASN A 44 25.45 38.28 -34.54
C ASN A 44 26.59 38.04 -35.57
N GLU A 45 27.84 38.41 -35.24
CA GLU A 45 29.01 38.10 -36.07
C GLU A 45 29.15 36.59 -36.34
N THR A 46 28.70 35.73 -35.41
CA THR A 46 28.73 34.27 -35.60
C THR A 46 27.85 33.81 -36.78
N PHE A 47 26.71 34.45 -37.01
CA PHE A 47 25.81 34.17 -38.13
C PHE A 47 26.22 34.89 -39.42
N ALA A 48 27.03 35.96 -39.32
CA ALA A 48 27.52 36.71 -40.46
C ALA A 48 28.34 35.85 -41.44
N PHE A 49 29.03 34.81 -40.95
CA PHE A 49 29.74 33.85 -41.79
C PHE A 49 28.83 33.21 -42.85
N ILE A 50 27.61 32.81 -42.47
CA ILE A 50 26.63 32.20 -43.38
C ILE A 50 26.16 33.22 -44.43
N GLY A 51 26.00 34.49 -44.01
CA GLY A 51 25.73 35.61 -44.90
C GLY A 51 26.85 35.81 -45.94
N ASN A 52 28.11 35.76 -45.51
CA ASN A 52 29.28 35.91 -46.37
C ASN A 52 29.38 34.79 -47.41
N VAL A 53 29.16 33.53 -47.03
CA VAL A 53 29.15 32.40 -47.98
C VAL A 53 28.09 32.62 -49.07
N THR A 54 26.90 33.09 -48.68
CA THR A 54 25.83 33.39 -49.64
C THR A 54 26.19 34.55 -50.56
N HIS A 55 26.90 35.56 -50.05
CA HIS A 55 27.43 36.65 -50.86
C HIS A 55 28.46 36.14 -51.88
N TYR A 56 29.45 35.36 -51.44
CA TYR A 56 30.47 34.80 -52.32
C TYR A 56 29.89 33.84 -53.36
N ALA A 57 28.88 33.05 -53.01
CA ALA A 57 28.17 32.21 -53.99
C ALA A 57 27.56 33.03 -55.13
N ARG A 58 26.99 34.21 -54.84
CA ARG A 58 26.44 35.11 -55.87
C ARG A 58 27.54 35.77 -56.71
N VAL A 59 28.61 36.21 -56.05
CA VAL A 59 29.77 36.79 -56.74
C VAL A 59 30.40 35.75 -57.69
N TRP A 60 30.51 34.50 -57.24
CA TRP A 60 31.01 33.39 -58.05
C TRP A 60 30.19 33.20 -59.33
N LEU A 61 28.87 33.20 -59.26
CA LEU A 61 28.01 33.04 -60.45
C LEU A 61 28.21 34.15 -61.50
N ASN A 62 28.57 35.36 -61.09
CA ASN A 62 28.92 36.43 -62.03
C ASN A 62 30.31 36.22 -62.65
N ILE A 63 31.27 35.77 -61.86
CA ILE A 63 32.63 35.50 -62.33
C ILE A 63 32.63 34.27 -63.25
N SER A 64 31.88 33.22 -62.91
CA SER A 64 31.79 32.00 -63.71
C SER A 64 31.22 32.27 -65.10
N ALA A 65 30.23 33.17 -65.22
CA ALA A 65 29.72 33.61 -66.50
C ALA A 65 30.79 34.30 -67.37
N GLN A 66 31.64 35.14 -66.78
CA GLN A 66 32.76 35.77 -67.49
C GLN A 66 33.86 34.78 -67.86
N LEU A 67 34.13 33.79 -67.00
CA LEU A 67 35.09 32.73 -67.30
C LEU A 67 34.58 31.81 -68.41
N ARG A 68 33.28 31.51 -68.42
CA ARG A 68 32.63 30.71 -69.47
C ARG A 68 32.75 31.41 -70.83
N THR A 69 32.43 32.70 -70.93
CA THR A 69 32.61 33.44 -72.19
C THR A 69 34.08 33.48 -72.62
N PHE A 70 35.02 33.66 -71.69
CA PHE A 70 36.45 33.64 -71.99
C PHE A 70 36.95 32.28 -72.52
N LEU A 71 36.42 31.17 -72.00
CA LEU A 71 36.75 29.81 -72.42
C LEU A 71 36.08 29.43 -73.75
N GLU A 72 34.81 29.80 -73.96
CA GLU A 72 34.05 29.54 -75.18
C GLU A 72 34.56 30.34 -76.38
N GLU A 73 34.99 31.59 -76.16
CA GLU A 73 35.64 32.40 -77.21
C GLU A 73 37.05 31.90 -77.59
N GLY A 74 37.55 30.86 -76.93
CA GLY A 74 38.85 30.24 -77.23
C GLY A 74 40.06 31.14 -76.94
N ARG A 75 39.86 32.27 -76.24
CA ARG A 75 40.94 33.22 -75.93
C ARG A 75 42.04 32.60 -75.09
N LEU A 76 41.71 31.69 -74.17
CA LEU A 76 42.70 30.95 -73.37
C LEU A 76 43.64 30.14 -74.28
N GLN A 77 43.08 29.37 -75.21
CA GLN A 77 43.87 28.59 -76.17
C GLN A 77 44.69 29.49 -77.10
N GLY A 78 44.15 30.65 -77.48
CA GLY A 78 44.86 31.67 -78.26
C GLY A 78 46.07 32.23 -77.52
N HIS A 79 45.91 32.67 -76.27
CA HIS A 79 47.01 33.18 -75.44
C HIS A 79 48.03 32.09 -75.06
N LEU A 80 47.59 30.86 -74.79
CA LEU A 80 48.48 29.74 -74.50
C LEU A 80 49.29 29.32 -75.73
N LYS A 81 48.69 29.31 -76.94
CA LYS A 81 49.42 29.10 -78.19
C LYS A 81 50.41 30.24 -78.45
N TRP A 82 50.00 31.49 -78.20
CA TRP A 82 50.89 32.64 -78.33
C TRP A 82 52.06 32.58 -77.34
N LEU A 83 51.81 32.19 -76.07
CA LEU A 83 52.86 31.99 -75.07
C LEU A 83 53.78 30.82 -75.40
N GLN A 84 53.25 29.70 -75.92
CA GLN A 84 54.06 28.61 -76.45
C GLN A 84 54.97 29.10 -77.58
N GLN A 85 54.42 29.87 -78.53
CA GLN A 85 55.17 30.42 -79.65
C GLN A 85 56.25 31.42 -79.19
N LEU A 86 55.91 32.32 -78.27
CA LEU A 86 56.84 33.26 -77.65
C LEU A 86 57.95 32.54 -76.87
N SER A 87 57.61 31.49 -76.10
CA SER A 87 58.60 30.67 -75.40
C SER A 87 59.55 29.96 -76.38
N SER A 88 59.04 29.47 -77.52
CA SER A 88 59.88 28.84 -78.54
C SER A 88 60.79 29.84 -79.27
N GLU A 89 60.31 31.07 -79.51
CA GLU A 89 61.09 32.14 -80.15
C GLU A 89 62.19 32.68 -79.22
N LEU A 90 61.92 32.73 -77.91
CA LEU A 90 62.88 33.08 -76.86
C LEU A 90 63.95 31.98 -76.66
N GLN A 91 63.58 30.70 -76.78
CA GLN A 91 64.55 29.59 -76.78
C GLN A 91 65.50 29.63 -77.99
N GLN A 92 65.05 30.13 -79.14
CA GLN A 92 65.87 30.23 -80.36
C GLN A 92 66.84 31.42 -80.34
N ASN A 93 66.56 32.48 -79.57
CA ASN A 93 67.38 33.70 -79.51
C ASN A 93 67.87 34.00 -78.07
N PRO A 94 68.90 33.30 -77.58
CA PRO A 94 69.38 33.43 -76.19
C PRO A 94 70.06 34.77 -75.87
N GLN A 95 70.35 35.61 -76.86
CA GLN A 95 71.04 36.89 -76.67
C GLN A 95 70.12 38.03 -76.20
N LEU A 96 68.80 37.90 -76.34
CA LEU A 96 67.81 38.88 -75.85
C LEU A 96 67.58 38.83 -74.33
N LEU A 97 68.20 37.86 -73.62
CA LEU A 97 67.91 37.50 -72.23
C LEU A 97 68.79 38.16 -71.15
N ASN A 98 69.74 39.03 -71.51
CA ASN A 98 70.74 39.53 -70.57
C ASN A 98 70.28 40.68 -69.63
N GLY A 99 68.99 41.00 -69.54
CA GLY A 99 68.54 42.26 -68.91
C GLY A 99 67.31 42.27 -68.00
N THR A 100 66.61 41.15 -67.75
CA THR A 100 65.38 41.16 -66.94
C THR A 100 65.24 39.94 -66.02
N ASP A 101 64.55 40.13 -64.88
CA ASP A 101 64.42 39.24 -63.71
C ASP A 101 64.34 37.72 -63.99
N SER A 102 65.15 36.94 -63.27
CA SER A 102 65.43 35.52 -63.58
C SER A 102 64.32 34.52 -63.20
N GLU A 103 63.45 34.81 -62.24
CA GLU A 103 62.42 33.86 -61.76
C GLU A 103 61.24 33.71 -62.74
N LEU A 104 60.70 34.81 -63.25
CA LEU A 104 59.57 34.79 -64.18
C LEU A 104 59.98 34.17 -65.52
N MET A 105 61.25 34.33 -65.90
CA MET A 105 61.83 33.73 -67.10
C MET A 105 62.13 32.24 -66.94
N GLN A 106 62.60 31.78 -65.77
CA GLN A 106 62.70 30.33 -65.50
C GLN A 106 61.31 29.67 -65.54
N ALA A 107 60.28 30.30 -64.97
CA ALA A 107 58.91 29.77 -65.00
C ALA A 107 58.30 29.69 -66.41
N LEU A 108 58.64 30.63 -67.31
CA LEU A 108 58.20 30.61 -68.71
C LEU A 108 58.92 29.53 -69.55
N LEU A 109 60.18 29.22 -69.23
CA LEU A 109 61.01 28.22 -69.91
C LEU A 109 60.72 26.78 -69.43
N ASP A 110 60.40 26.60 -68.15
CA ASP A 110 59.98 25.32 -67.56
C ASP A 110 58.51 24.95 -67.87
N GLY A 111 57.77 25.87 -68.50
CA GLY A 111 56.33 25.78 -68.71
C GLY A 111 55.89 24.57 -69.54
N ASN A 112 55.41 23.52 -68.87
CA ASN A 112 54.74 22.40 -69.49
C ASN A 112 53.29 22.82 -69.84
N TYR A 113 53.14 23.60 -70.91
CA TYR A 113 51.84 24.12 -71.38
C TYR A 113 51.00 23.00 -72.00
N THR A 114 50.50 22.10 -71.15
CA THR A 114 49.45 21.16 -71.54
C THR A 114 48.19 21.96 -71.78
N ILE A 115 47.58 21.82 -72.96
CA ILE A 115 46.30 22.47 -73.25
C ILE A 115 45.25 21.73 -72.42
N PRO A 116 44.71 22.32 -71.33
CA PRO A 116 43.65 21.66 -70.61
C PRO A 116 42.46 21.49 -71.55
N ASN A 117 41.84 20.31 -71.51
CA ASN A 117 40.67 20.06 -72.33
C ASN A 117 39.57 21.03 -71.90
N THR A 118 39.13 21.91 -72.80
CA THR A 118 38.16 22.96 -72.46
C THR A 118 36.85 22.35 -71.95
N SER A 119 36.49 21.15 -72.43
CA SER A 119 35.30 20.44 -71.98
C SER A 119 35.37 20.03 -70.50
N THR A 120 36.54 19.64 -69.99
CA THR A 120 36.69 19.24 -68.57
C THR A 120 36.66 20.45 -67.64
N LEU A 121 37.18 21.60 -68.10
CA LEU A 121 37.08 22.86 -67.33
C LEU A 121 35.65 23.39 -67.30
N LEU A 122 34.93 23.29 -68.41
CA LEU A 122 33.50 23.64 -68.46
C LEU A 122 32.67 22.72 -67.56
N GLU A 123 32.96 21.42 -67.55
CA GLU A 123 32.30 20.47 -66.64
C GLU A 123 32.57 20.80 -65.17
N GLN A 124 33.82 21.14 -64.80
CA GLN A 124 34.15 21.59 -63.45
C GLN A 124 33.44 22.88 -63.07
N LEU A 125 33.39 23.87 -63.98
CA LEU A 125 32.64 25.10 -63.76
C LEU A 125 31.14 24.81 -63.54
N ASP A 126 30.55 23.93 -64.35
CA ASP A 126 29.15 23.52 -64.18
C ASP A 126 28.90 22.86 -62.81
N THR A 127 29.84 22.06 -62.29
CA THR A 127 29.67 21.49 -60.94
C THR A 127 29.66 22.54 -59.84
N ILE A 128 30.54 23.55 -59.91
CA ILE A 128 30.63 24.62 -58.90
C ILE A 128 29.43 25.56 -59.03
N ASP A 129 29.02 25.88 -60.25
CA ASP A 129 27.85 26.72 -60.51
C ASP A 129 26.56 26.07 -60.01
N ASN A 130 26.39 24.76 -60.25
CA ASN A 130 25.28 24.00 -59.70
C ASN A 130 25.31 23.97 -58.17
N ALA A 131 26.49 23.85 -57.55
CA ALA A 131 26.62 23.92 -56.09
C ALA A 131 26.28 25.31 -55.53
N ALA A 132 26.75 26.38 -56.18
CA ALA A 132 26.46 27.76 -55.80
C ALA A 132 24.97 28.11 -55.99
N CYS A 133 24.36 27.66 -57.09
CA CYS A 133 22.92 27.78 -57.34
C CYS A 133 22.10 27.00 -56.30
N GLY A 134 22.51 25.76 -55.99
CA GLY A 134 21.89 24.94 -54.96
C GLY A 134 21.95 25.59 -53.58
N TRP A 135 23.11 26.14 -53.20
CA TRP A 135 23.29 26.89 -51.96
C TRP A 135 22.41 28.14 -51.91
N SER A 136 22.40 28.95 -52.98
CA SER A 136 21.58 30.17 -53.05
C SER A 136 20.08 29.87 -52.94
N HIS A 137 19.62 28.82 -53.63
CA HIS A 137 18.23 28.36 -53.54
C HIS A 137 17.89 27.86 -52.13
N PHE A 138 18.78 27.09 -51.49
CA PHE A 138 18.59 26.64 -50.12
C PHE A 138 18.51 27.80 -49.12
N MET A 139 19.46 28.74 -49.20
CA MET A 139 19.55 29.89 -48.30
C MET A 139 18.45 30.94 -48.52
N SER A 140 17.77 30.95 -49.67
CA SER A 140 16.65 31.87 -49.95
C SER A 140 15.50 31.76 -48.93
N LYS A 141 15.36 30.60 -48.26
CA LYS A 141 14.33 30.33 -47.26
C LYS A 141 14.82 30.46 -45.81
N VAL A 142 16.10 30.71 -45.60
CA VAL A 142 16.72 30.79 -44.28
C VAL A 142 16.94 32.26 -43.91
N SER A 143 16.31 32.72 -42.84
CA SER A 143 16.53 34.05 -42.29
C SER A 143 17.82 34.09 -41.46
N VAL A 144 18.81 34.88 -41.89
CA VAL A 144 20.07 35.08 -41.15
C VAL A 144 19.94 36.15 -40.05
N ASP A 145 18.87 36.96 -40.08
CA ASP A 145 18.55 37.88 -39.00
C ASP A 145 17.88 37.12 -37.85
N VAL A 146 18.64 36.79 -36.79
CA VAL A 146 18.17 35.95 -35.69
C VAL A 146 17.70 36.77 -34.48
N PHE A 147 18.20 38.00 -34.27
CA PHE A 147 17.95 38.75 -33.03
C PHE A 147 16.85 39.80 -33.15
N LYS A 148 15.99 39.92 -32.14
CA LYS A 148 14.97 40.98 -32.04
C LYS A 148 14.97 41.59 -30.64
N GLY A 149 15.23 42.89 -30.54
CA GLY A 149 15.34 43.61 -29.27
C GLY A 149 14.01 44.16 -28.77
N PHE A 150 13.86 44.21 -27.45
CA PHE A 150 12.69 44.71 -26.74
C PHE A 150 13.12 45.56 -25.52
N PRO A 151 12.33 46.54 -25.10
CA PRO A 151 12.65 47.37 -23.93
C PRO A 151 12.58 46.54 -22.64
N ASP A 152 11.47 45.85 -22.40
CA ASP A 152 11.18 45.21 -21.12
C ASP A 152 10.87 43.71 -21.26
N GLU A 153 11.04 42.98 -20.16
CA GLU A 153 10.69 41.56 -20.04
C GLU A 153 9.20 41.30 -20.32
N ASP A 154 8.30 42.17 -19.86
CA ASP A 154 6.86 42.04 -20.09
C ASP A 154 6.49 42.21 -21.57
N SER A 155 7.21 43.08 -22.28
CA SER A 155 7.01 43.29 -23.71
C SER A 155 7.41 42.07 -24.54
N ILE A 156 8.47 41.36 -24.12
CA ILE A 156 8.86 40.06 -24.69
C ILE A 156 7.72 39.05 -24.48
N VAL A 157 7.22 38.91 -23.24
CA VAL A 157 6.16 37.94 -22.93
C VAL A 157 4.90 38.23 -23.73
N ASN A 158 4.46 39.49 -23.78
CA ASN A 158 3.29 39.89 -24.57
C ASN A 158 3.48 39.59 -26.08
N TYR A 159 4.67 39.89 -26.62
CA TYR A 159 5.00 39.56 -28.01
C TYR A 159 4.93 38.06 -28.27
N THR A 160 5.53 37.23 -27.40
CA THR A 160 5.56 35.77 -27.56
C THR A 160 4.17 35.14 -27.52
N LEU A 161 3.26 35.65 -26.68
CA LEU A 161 1.92 35.07 -26.51
C LEU A 161 0.95 35.51 -27.60
N ASN A 162 1.00 36.78 -28.02
CA ASN A 162 -0.06 37.37 -28.83
C ASN A 162 0.35 37.67 -30.29
N GLN A 163 1.61 38.04 -30.54
CA GLN A 163 2.05 38.59 -31.83
C GLN A 163 2.95 37.63 -32.64
N ALA A 164 3.78 36.83 -31.97
CA ALA A 164 4.76 35.96 -32.64
C ALA A 164 4.14 35.00 -33.66
N TYR A 165 2.97 34.43 -33.36
CA TYR A 165 2.25 33.55 -34.29
C TYR A 165 1.73 34.29 -35.52
N GLN A 166 1.27 35.55 -35.36
CA GLN A 166 0.78 36.37 -36.47
C GLN A 166 1.92 36.78 -37.41
N ASP A 167 3.11 36.99 -36.85
CA ASP A 167 4.33 37.35 -37.60
C ASP A 167 4.99 36.16 -38.31
N ASN A 168 4.45 34.93 -38.21
CA ASN A 168 5.10 33.69 -38.64
C ASN A 168 6.53 33.52 -38.08
N VAL A 169 6.74 33.97 -36.84
CA VAL A 169 8.03 33.89 -36.15
C VAL A 169 7.99 32.75 -35.14
N SER A 170 8.94 31.82 -35.24
CA SER A 170 9.18 30.86 -34.17
C SER A 170 10.12 31.47 -33.13
N VAL A 171 9.62 31.67 -31.92
CA VAL A 171 10.46 32.17 -30.82
C VAL A 171 11.30 31.02 -30.30
N PHE A 172 12.61 31.11 -30.52
CA PHE A 172 13.54 30.06 -30.15
C PHE A 172 13.94 30.15 -28.68
N ALA A 173 14.33 31.34 -28.23
CA ALA A 173 14.60 31.67 -26.84
C ALA A 173 14.49 33.18 -26.60
N SER A 174 14.54 33.60 -25.33
CA SER A 174 14.63 34.99 -24.94
C SER A 174 15.76 35.19 -23.94
N VAL A 175 16.62 36.18 -24.16
CA VAL A 175 17.78 36.50 -23.32
C VAL A 175 17.56 37.83 -22.62
N ILE A 176 17.46 37.80 -21.29
CA ILE A 176 17.11 38.97 -20.49
C ILE A 176 18.31 39.34 -19.63
N PHE A 177 18.86 40.53 -19.84
CA PHE A 177 20.02 41.02 -19.12
C PHE A 177 19.61 41.91 -17.95
N GLN A 178 20.32 41.78 -16.83
CA GLN A 178 20.24 42.75 -15.74
C GLN A 178 21.28 43.85 -15.97
N THR A 179 20.81 45.06 -16.24
CA THR A 179 21.64 46.25 -16.45
C THR A 179 21.50 47.22 -15.28
N ASN A 180 22.50 48.09 -15.10
CA ASN A 180 22.36 49.22 -14.19
C ASN A 180 21.33 50.21 -14.74
N LYS A 181 20.83 51.11 -13.88
CA LYS A 181 19.86 52.16 -14.28
C LYS A 181 20.35 53.04 -15.45
N ASP A 182 21.66 53.14 -15.63
CA ASP A 182 22.31 53.90 -16.70
C ASP A 182 22.46 53.11 -18.02
N GLY A 183 21.95 51.87 -18.08
CA GLY A 183 22.06 50.99 -19.27
C GLY A 183 23.44 50.34 -19.45
N THR A 184 24.34 50.47 -18.48
CA THR A 184 25.66 49.82 -18.50
C THR A 184 25.59 48.39 -17.96
N LEU A 185 26.45 47.51 -18.47
CA LEU A 185 26.62 46.16 -17.95
C LEU A 185 27.47 46.20 -16.67
N PRO A 186 27.03 45.59 -15.56
CA PRO A 186 27.85 45.45 -14.36
C PRO A 186 29.06 44.53 -14.61
N PRO A 187 30.15 44.63 -13.82
CA PRO A 187 31.31 43.75 -13.96
C PRO A 187 30.97 42.26 -13.76
N HIS A 188 29.94 41.96 -12.97
CA HIS A 188 29.34 40.63 -12.88
C HIS A 188 27.99 40.64 -13.58
N VAL A 189 27.95 40.16 -14.83
CA VAL A 189 26.73 40.14 -15.65
C VAL A 189 25.84 38.97 -15.24
N GLN A 190 24.61 39.29 -14.87
CA GLN A 190 23.54 38.31 -14.69
C GLN A 190 22.56 38.41 -15.86
N TYR A 191 22.31 37.29 -16.51
CA TYR A 191 21.33 37.19 -17.58
C TYR A 191 20.51 35.91 -17.44
N LYS A 192 19.29 35.92 -17.97
CA LYS A 192 18.35 34.80 -17.94
C LYS A 192 18.08 34.34 -19.36
N ILE A 193 18.24 33.05 -19.63
CA ILE A 193 17.75 32.43 -20.85
C ILE A 193 16.39 31.82 -20.56
N ARG A 194 15.35 32.32 -21.22
CA ARG A 194 14.00 31.75 -21.19
C ARG A 194 13.75 30.98 -22.48
N GLN A 195 13.30 29.75 -22.33
CA GLN A 195 12.93 28.88 -23.45
C GLN A 195 11.59 28.22 -23.14
N ASN A 196 10.87 27.77 -24.18
CA ASN A 196 9.64 27.00 -24.00
C ASN A 196 9.94 25.71 -23.19
N SER A 197 9.04 25.35 -22.26
CA SER A 197 9.15 24.14 -21.44
C SER A 197 9.17 22.84 -22.24
N SER A 198 8.74 22.87 -23.51
CA SER A 198 8.82 21.70 -24.38
C SER A 198 10.22 21.43 -24.94
N PHE A 199 11.11 22.43 -24.89
CA PHE A 199 12.48 22.35 -25.42
C PHE A 199 13.53 22.08 -24.34
N THR A 200 13.20 22.33 -23.09
CA THR A 200 14.10 22.15 -21.94
C THR A 200 13.47 21.23 -20.91
N GLU A 201 14.28 20.65 -20.03
CA GLU A 201 13.71 19.89 -18.91
C GLU A 201 13.07 20.82 -17.88
N LYS A 202 12.17 20.24 -17.07
CA LYS A 202 11.52 21.00 -16.01
C LYS A 202 12.55 21.41 -14.96
N THR A 203 12.51 22.67 -14.55
CA THR A 203 13.44 23.24 -13.56
C THR A 203 12.97 23.07 -12.12
N ASN A 204 11.87 22.36 -11.89
CA ASN A 204 11.34 22.06 -10.55
C ASN A 204 12.13 20.97 -9.83
N GLU A 205 12.89 20.16 -10.56
CA GLU A 205 13.66 19.03 -10.03
C GLU A 205 15.10 19.08 -10.57
N ILE A 206 16.09 19.15 -9.68
CA ILE A 206 17.51 19.15 -10.05
C ILE A 206 18.02 17.71 -10.19
N ARG A 207 17.55 16.82 -9.31
CA ARG A 207 17.88 15.40 -9.28
C ARG A 207 16.69 14.62 -8.73
N ARG A 208 16.62 13.35 -9.12
CA ARG A 208 15.67 12.39 -8.55
C ARG A 208 15.90 12.25 -7.05
N ALA A 209 14.81 12.14 -6.30
CA ALA A 209 14.83 11.98 -4.84
C ALA A 209 15.47 10.66 -4.37
N TYR A 210 15.55 9.67 -5.25
CA TYR A 210 16.21 8.40 -5.00
C TYR A 210 17.01 7.97 -6.23
N TRP A 211 18.04 7.17 -5.97
CA TRP A 211 18.99 6.76 -7.00
C TRP A 211 18.44 5.58 -7.84
N ARG A 212 18.58 5.68 -9.16
CA ARG A 212 18.33 4.57 -10.09
C ARG A 212 19.57 4.37 -10.97
N PRO A 213 19.99 3.12 -11.21
CA PRO A 213 21.08 2.86 -12.13
C PRO A 213 20.70 3.24 -13.55
N GLY A 214 21.56 4.02 -14.21
CA GLY A 214 21.45 4.33 -15.62
C GLY A 214 21.95 5.73 -15.98
N PRO A 215 22.30 5.97 -17.25
CA PRO A 215 22.69 7.28 -17.72
C PRO A 215 21.48 8.22 -17.68
N ASN A 216 21.63 9.36 -17.01
CA ASN A 216 20.66 10.42 -17.13
C ASN A 216 20.78 11.06 -18.52
N THR A 217 19.78 10.83 -19.38
CA THR A 217 19.75 11.39 -20.74
C THR A 217 19.07 12.75 -20.82
N GLY A 218 18.56 13.26 -19.70
CA GLY A 218 17.78 14.50 -19.67
C GLY A 218 18.55 15.73 -20.15
N GLY A 219 19.84 15.81 -19.79
CA GLY A 219 20.76 16.84 -20.27
C GLY A 219 20.89 16.93 -21.81
N LYS A 220 20.46 15.91 -22.56
CA LYS A 220 20.46 15.95 -24.03
C LYS A 220 19.53 17.03 -24.57
N PHE A 221 18.45 17.36 -23.89
CA PHE A 221 17.48 18.34 -24.38
C PHE A 221 18.08 19.76 -24.42
N TYR A 222 18.86 20.14 -23.42
CA TYR A 222 19.59 21.41 -23.40
C TYR A 222 20.55 21.56 -24.60
N PHE A 223 21.16 20.46 -25.05
CA PHE A 223 22.02 20.45 -26.23
C PHE A 223 21.22 20.42 -27.54
N LEU A 224 20.27 19.49 -27.68
CA LEU A 224 19.52 19.27 -28.92
C LEU A 224 18.63 20.46 -29.30
N TYR A 225 18.07 21.15 -28.31
CA TYR A 225 17.23 22.33 -28.51
C TYR A 225 18.00 23.65 -28.38
N GLY A 226 19.34 23.59 -28.36
CA GLY A 226 20.23 24.75 -28.51
C GLY A 226 20.28 25.72 -27.34
N PHE A 227 19.82 25.35 -26.13
CA PHE A 227 20.01 26.16 -24.93
C PHE A 227 21.50 26.41 -24.67
N VAL A 228 22.32 25.35 -24.74
CA VAL A 228 23.78 25.43 -24.54
C VAL A 228 24.45 26.25 -25.66
N TRP A 229 23.91 26.23 -26.89
CA TRP A 229 24.45 27.01 -28.00
C TRP A 229 24.26 28.50 -27.79
N ILE A 230 23.08 28.90 -27.32
CA ILE A 230 22.81 30.30 -26.95
C ILE A 230 23.68 30.70 -25.77
N GLN A 231 23.85 29.83 -24.79
CA GLN A 231 24.71 30.09 -23.64
C GLN A 231 26.16 30.34 -24.07
N ASP A 232 26.77 29.44 -24.84
CA ASP A 232 28.16 29.60 -25.31
C ASP A 232 28.30 30.84 -26.22
N MET A 233 27.34 31.08 -27.12
CA MET A 233 27.34 32.27 -27.99
C MET A 233 27.27 33.58 -27.19
N MET A 234 26.36 33.67 -26.20
CA MET A 234 26.22 34.85 -25.36
C MET A 234 27.44 35.05 -24.46
N GLU A 235 27.96 33.99 -23.84
CA GLU A 235 29.13 34.07 -22.97
C GLU A 235 30.37 34.53 -23.73
N ARG A 236 30.62 33.99 -24.94
CA ARG A 236 31.70 34.46 -25.81
C ARG A 236 31.54 35.93 -26.19
N ALA A 237 30.31 36.33 -26.54
CA ALA A 237 30.04 37.73 -26.88
C ALA A 237 30.26 38.67 -25.69
N ILE A 238 29.86 38.27 -24.49
CA ILE A 238 30.10 39.01 -23.24
C ILE A 238 31.61 39.13 -22.99
N ILE A 239 32.34 38.01 -23.04
CA ILE A 239 33.80 37.98 -22.82
C ILE A 239 34.50 38.91 -23.81
N ASN A 240 34.22 38.80 -25.11
CA ASN A 240 34.83 39.64 -26.14
C ASN A 240 34.52 41.13 -25.93
N THR A 241 33.31 41.44 -25.44
CA THR A 241 32.91 42.83 -25.18
C THR A 241 33.67 43.44 -23.99
N PHE A 242 33.89 42.68 -22.92
CA PHE A 242 34.65 43.14 -21.75
C PHE A 242 36.16 43.17 -21.97
N VAL A 243 36.68 42.18 -22.70
CA VAL A 243 38.11 42.03 -22.97
C VAL A 243 38.58 42.95 -24.10
N GLY A 244 37.69 43.32 -25.03
CA GLY A 244 37.98 44.27 -26.10
C GLY A 244 38.76 43.70 -27.30
N HIS A 245 39.01 42.39 -27.32
CA HIS A 245 39.52 41.64 -28.48
C HIS A 245 38.80 40.30 -28.60
N ASP A 246 38.78 39.73 -29.80
CA ASP A 246 38.09 38.47 -30.06
C ASP A 246 38.90 37.30 -29.48
N VAL A 247 38.36 36.68 -28.43
CA VAL A 247 38.94 35.51 -27.76
C VAL A 247 38.45 34.26 -28.51
N VAL A 248 39.29 33.76 -29.43
CA VAL A 248 38.97 32.58 -30.26
C VAL A 248 39.17 31.27 -29.48
N GLU A 249 40.12 31.24 -28.56
CA GLU A 249 40.44 30.08 -27.72
C GLU A 249 40.21 30.40 -26.24
N PRO A 250 39.61 29.48 -25.45
CA PRO A 250 39.35 28.08 -25.76
C PRO A 250 38.01 27.81 -26.50
N GLY A 251 38.04 26.82 -27.39
CA GLY A 251 36.83 26.17 -27.90
C GLY A 251 36.19 25.30 -26.82
N ASN A 252 34.88 25.44 -26.61
CA ASN A 252 34.16 24.68 -25.61
C ASN A 252 33.56 23.43 -26.26
N TYR A 253 33.93 22.25 -25.75
CA TYR A 253 33.36 20.97 -26.18
C TYR A 253 32.61 20.34 -25.02
N VAL A 254 31.38 19.89 -25.29
CA VAL A 254 30.56 19.18 -24.30
C VAL A 254 30.68 17.68 -24.57
N GLN A 255 31.26 16.96 -23.62
CA GLN A 255 31.34 15.51 -23.65
C GLN A 255 30.54 14.94 -22.46
N MET A 256 29.55 14.10 -22.75
CA MET A 256 28.88 13.34 -21.71
C MET A 256 29.83 12.26 -21.18
N PHE A 257 29.91 12.14 -19.85
CA PHE A 257 30.66 11.04 -19.24
C PHE A 257 30.04 9.69 -19.65
N PRO A 258 30.86 8.73 -20.11
CA PRO A 258 30.35 7.39 -20.37
C PRO A 258 29.88 6.77 -19.06
N TYR A 259 28.65 6.25 -19.07
CA TYR A 259 28.11 5.50 -17.94
C TYR A 259 28.53 4.04 -18.06
N PRO A 260 28.93 3.36 -16.96
CA PRO A 260 29.27 1.94 -17.00
C PRO A 260 28.09 1.10 -17.52
N CYS A 261 28.40 -0.09 -18.05
CA CYS A 261 27.36 -1.03 -18.47
C CYS A 261 26.43 -1.33 -17.29
N TYR A 262 25.13 -1.20 -17.51
CA TYR A 262 24.09 -1.45 -16.51
C TYR A 262 22.95 -2.23 -17.14
N THR A 263 22.26 -3.00 -16.31
CA THR A 263 21.04 -3.70 -16.70
C THR A 263 19.85 -2.77 -16.52
N ARG A 264 19.14 -2.50 -17.61
CA ARG A 264 17.87 -1.77 -17.55
C ARG A 264 16.74 -2.78 -17.45
N ASP A 265 16.15 -2.88 -16.27
CA ASP A 265 14.95 -3.66 -16.05
C ASP A 265 13.75 -2.74 -15.78
N ASP A 266 12.91 -2.57 -16.80
CA ASP A 266 11.69 -1.76 -16.69
C ASP A 266 10.60 -2.50 -15.88
N PHE A 267 10.69 -3.82 -15.67
CA PHE A 267 9.74 -4.59 -14.85
C PHE A 267 9.84 -4.21 -13.36
N LEU A 268 11.04 -3.88 -12.90
CA LEU A 268 11.28 -3.51 -11.50
C LEU A 268 10.56 -2.23 -11.08
N PHE A 269 10.26 -1.34 -12.04
CA PHE A 269 9.40 -0.17 -11.84
C PHE A 269 7.93 -0.55 -11.63
N VAL A 270 7.45 -1.61 -12.31
CA VAL A 270 6.09 -2.12 -12.12
C VAL A 270 5.96 -2.76 -10.74
N ILE A 271 7.01 -3.43 -10.27
CA ILE A 271 7.06 -4.01 -8.91
C ILE A 271 6.84 -2.94 -7.84
N GLU A 272 7.48 -1.77 -7.95
CA GLU A 272 7.33 -0.64 -7.01
C GLU A 272 5.86 -0.29 -6.72
N HIS A 273 5.01 -0.30 -7.73
CA HIS A 273 3.63 0.16 -7.62
C HIS A 273 2.62 -1.00 -7.45
N MET A 274 2.88 -2.15 -8.08
CA MET A 274 1.92 -3.26 -8.16
C MET A 274 2.15 -4.34 -7.12
N MET A 275 3.38 -4.52 -6.62
CA MET A 275 3.69 -5.57 -5.65
C MET A 275 2.83 -5.51 -4.39
N PRO A 276 2.66 -4.35 -3.72
CA PRO A 276 1.86 -4.31 -2.50
C PRO A 276 0.37 -4.53 -2.79
N LEU A 277 -0.14 -3.99 -3.90
CA LEU A 277 -1.53 -4.17 -4.32
C LEU A 277 -1.85 -5.65 -4.58
N CYS A 278 -1.03 -6.33 -5.39
CA CYS A 278 -1.23 -7.74 -5.72
C CYS A 278 -1.17 -8.64 -4.48
N MET A 279 -0.24 -8.37 -3.56
CA MET A 279 -0.11 -9.14 -2.32
C MET A 279 -1.31 -8.93 -1.39
N VAL A 280 -1.75 -7.68 -1.18
CA VAL A 280 -2.94 -7.40 -0.36
C VAL A 280 -4.16 -8.08 -0.95
N ILE A 281 -4.38 -7.96 -2.27
CA ILE A 281 -5.51 -8.59 -2.97
C ILE A 281 -5.49 -10.12 -2.80
N SER A 282 -4.33 -10.76 -2.89
CA SER A 282 -4.21 -12.22 -2.79
C SER A 282 -4.74 -12.79 -1.46
N TRP A 283 -4.60 -12.02 -0.37
CA TRP A 283 -5.03 -12.43 0.97
C TRP A 283 -6.45 -12.00 1.35
N VAL A 284 -7.15 -11.23 0.50
CA VAL A 284 -8.55 -10.82 0.76
C VAL A 284 -9.43 -12.04 1.00
N TYR A 285 -9.27 -13.10 0.19
CA TYR A 285 -10.05 -14.32 0.35
C TYR A 285 -9.74 -15.03 1.68
N SER A 286 -8.46 -15.18 2.03
CA SER A 286 -8.05 -15.80 3.29
C SER A 286 -8.59 -15.03 4.50
N VAL A 287 -8.54 -13.70 4.47
CA VAL A 287 -9.10 -12.80 5.50
C VAL A 287 -10.61 -12.98 5.62
N ALA A 288 -11.34 -12.92 4.50
CA ALA A 288 -12.80 -13.05 4.49
C ALA A 288 -13.25 -14.41 5.04
N MET A 289 -12.59 -15.50 4.64
CA MET A 289 -12.89 -16.84 5.12
C MET A 289 -12.56 -17.02 6.61
N MET A 290 -11.46 -16.46 7.09
CA MET A 290 -11.10 -16.51 8.52
C MET A 290 -12.18 -15.82 9.37
N ILE A 291 -12.58 -14.61 8.98
CA ILE A 291 -13.65 -13.86 9.65
C ILE A 291 -14.96 -14.67 9.60
N GLN A 292 -15.29 -15.27 8.45
CA GLN A 292 -16.50 -16.09 8.31
C GLN A 292 -16.51 -17.26 9.28
N HIS A 293 -15.40 -17.98 9.42
CA HIS A 293 -15.33 -19.14 10.30
C HIS A 293 -15.44 -18.77 11.78
N ILE A 294 -14.78 -17.70 12.22
CA ILE A 294 -14.88 -17.19 13.60
C ILE A 294 -16.32 -16.73 13.90
N VAL A 295 -16.92 -15.97 12.99
CA VAL A 295 -18.29 -15.47 13.19
C VAL A 295 -19.32 -16.59 13.03
N ALA A 296 -19.07 -17.62 12.22
CA ALA A 296 -19.93 -18.80 12.14
C ALA A 296 -19.98 -19.55 13.47
N GLU A 297 -18.84 -19.72 14.15
CA GLU A 297 -18.80 -20.33 15.48
C GLU A 297 -19.63 -19.53 16.51
N LYS A 298 -19.54 -18.20 16.44
CA LYS A 298 -20.35 -17.27 17.25
C LYS A 298 -21.85 -17.36 16.90
N GLU A 299 -22.19 -17.45 15.62
CA GLU A 299 -23.57 -17.56 15.12
C GLU A 299 -24.23 -18.87 15.57
N HIS A 300 -23.50 -19.98 15.52
CA HIS A 300 -23.95 -21.30 16.01
C HIS A 300 -23.90 -21.43 17.54
N ARG A 301 -23.38 -20.43 18.26
CA ARG A 301 -23.23 -20.39 19.73
C ARG A 301 -22.30 -21.46 20.32
N LEU A 302 -21.44 -22.06 19.50
CA LEU A 302 -20.47 -23.07 19.95
C LEU A 302 -19.52 -22.48 21.00
N LYS A 303 -19.06 -21.24 20.78
CA LYS A 303 -18.21 -20.50 21.72
C LYS A 303 -18.86 -20.35 23.11
N GLU A 304 -20.13 -19.99 23.18
CA GLU A 304 -20.83 -19.81 24.47
C GLU A 304 -21.05 -21.14 25.20
N VAL A 305 -21.30 -22.23 24.48
CA VAL A 305 -21.42 -23.57 25.06
C VAL A 305 -20.08 -24.05 25.63
N MET A 306 -18.98 -23.87 24.90
CA MET A 306 -17.64 -24.17 25.41
C MET A 306 -17.29 -23.33 26.65
N LYS A 307 -17.69 -22.05 26.64
CA LYS A 307 -17.52 -21.16 27.79
C LYS A 307 -18.36 -21.59 28.99
N MET A 308 -19.58 -22.09 28.77
CA MET A 308 -20.44 -22.66 29.81
C MET A 308 -19.89 -23.97 30.39
N MET A 309 -19.14 -24.72 29.60
CA MET A 309 -18.46 -25.94 30.05
C MET A 309 -17.12 -25.68 30.76
N GLY A 310 -16.75 -24.42 30.98
CA GLY A 310 -15.59 -24.03 31.78
C GLY A 310 -14.37 -23.55 30.98
N LEU A 311 -14.46 -23.40 29.66
CA LEU A 311 -13.34 -22.89 28.85
C LEU A 311 -13.20 -21.37 28.97
N ASN A 312 -11.96 -20.90 29.13
CA ASN A 312 -11.64 -19.47 29.13
C ASN A 312 -11.62 -18.91 27.69
N ASN A 313 -12.11 -17.67 27.53
CA ASN A 313 -12.08 -16.91 26.27
C ASN A 313 -10.68 -16.83 25.64
N ALA A 314 -9.62 -16.73 26.45
CA ALA A 314 -8.25 -16.64 25.94
C ALA A 314 -7.85 -17.88 25.11
N VAL A 315 -8.30 -19.07 25.52
CA VAL A 315 -7.96 -20.32 24.82
C VAL A 315 -8.58 -20.34 23.42
N HIS A 316 -9.80 -19.82 23.27
CA HIS A 316 -10.45 -19.72 21.96
C HIS A 316 -9.65 -18.84 20.99
N TRP A 317 -9.20 -17.67 21.42
CA TRP A 317 -8.41 -16.78 20.57
C TRP A 317 -7.04 -17.34 20.24
N VAL A 318 -6.39 -18.00 21.19
CA VAL A 318 -5.11 -18.68 20.93
C VAL A 318 -5.31 -19.83 19.93
N ALA A 319 -6.38 -20.61 20.04
CA ALA A 319 -6.68 -21.68 19.08
C ALA A 319 -6.87 -21.13 17.67
N TRP A 320 -7.69 -20.08 17.51
CA TRP A 320 -7.87 -19.41 16.22
C TRP A 320 -6.60 -18.73 15.70
N PHE A 321 -5.75 -18.24 16.60
CA PHE A 321 -4.48 -17.63 16.24
C PHE A 321 -3.52 -18.69 15.69
N ILE A 322 -3.40 -19.84 16.35
CA ILE A 322 -2.55 -20.94 15.90
C ILE A 322 -3.01 -21.47 14.55
N THR A 323 -4.31 -21.76 14.39
CA THR A 323 -4.84 -22.28 13.12
C THR A 323 -4.65 -21.27 11.99
N GLY A 324 -4.93 -19.98 12.23
CA GLY A 324 -4.70 -18.91 11.27
C GLY A 324 -3.23 -18.69 10.95
N PHE A 325 -2.35 -18.76 11.94
CA PHE A 325 -0.90 -18.60 11.77
C PHE A 325 -0.32 -19.73 10.94
N VAL A 326 -0.70 -20.98 11.20
CA VAL A 326 -0.29 -22.14 10.39
C VAL A 326 -0.76 -21.99 8.95
N GLN A 327 -2.03 -21.62 8.74
CA GLN A 327 -2.59 -21.43 7.40
C GLN A 327 -1.87 -20.33 6.62
N LEU A 328 -1.67 -19.15 7.22
CA LEU A 328 -1.00 -18.03 6.54
C LEU A 328 0.51 -18.26 6.40
N SER A 329 1.16 -18.91 7.35
CA SER A 329 2.59 -19.22 7.27
C SER A 329 2.93 -20.10 6.07
N ILE A 330 2.06 -21.04 5.69
CA ILE A 330 2.23 -21.85 4.46
C ILE A 330 2.19 -20.95 3.21
N SER A 331 1.27 -19.98 3.18
CA SER A 331 1.18 -19.03 2.07
C SER A 331 2.38 -18.08 2.02
N VAL A 332 2.87 -17.62 3.17
CA VAL A 332 4.04 -16.74 3.30
C VAL A 332 5.31 -17.46 2.84
N THR A 333 5.55 -18.70 3.29
CA THR A 333 6.74 -19.46 2.85
C THR A 333 6.70 -19.70 1.35
N ALA A 334 5.55 -20.08 0.78
CA ALA A 334 5.38 -20.23 -0.66
C ALA A 334 5.66 -18.90 -1.41
N LEU A 335 5.10 -17.79 -0.94
CA LEU A 335 5.32 -16.47 -1.55
C LEU A 335 6.78 -16.04 -1.48
N THR A 336 7.47 -16.25 -0.36
CA THR A 336 8.90 -15.93 -0.21
C THR A 336 9.77 -16.71 -1.19
N ALA A 337 9.46 -18.00 -1.38
CA ALA A 337 10.14 -18.84 -2.36
C ALA A 337 9.90 -18.34 -3.79
N ILE A 338 8.66 -17.95 -4.13
CA ILE A 338 8.32 -17.38 -5.44
C ILE A 338 9.07 -16.06 -5.68
N LEU A 339 9.12 -15.16 -4.71
CA LEU A 339 9.79 -13.86 -4.87
C LEU A 339 11.30 -14.00 -5.04
N LYS A 340 11.94 -14.88 -4.25
CA LYS A 340 13.40 -15.07 -4.31
C LYS A 340 13.84 -15.93 -5.49
N TYR A 341 13.26 -17.12 -5.65
CA TYR A 341 13.67 -18.07 -6.69
C TYR A 341 13.03 -17.76 -8.05
N GLY A 342 11.90 -17.04 -8.07
CA GLY A 342 11.32 -16.46 -9.29
C GLY A 342 12.08 -15.23 -9.81
N ARG A 343 13.23 -14.88 -9.21
CA ARG A 343 14.10 -13.77 -9.61
C ARG A 343 13.40 -12.40 -9.63
N VAL A 344 12.42 -12.22 -8.75
CA VAL A 344 11.71 -10.93 -8.58
C VAL A 344 12.48 -10.02 -7.62
N LEU A 345 12.90 -10.57 -6.47
CA LEU A 345 13.76 -9.90 -5.48
C LEU A 345 15.11 -10.63 -5.43
N LEU A 346 15.99 -10.30 -6.37
CA LEU A 346 17.27 -10.98 -6.57
C LEU A 346 18.27 -10.65 -5.47
N HIS A 347 18.42 -9.37 -5.12
CA HIS A 347 19.46 -8.86 -4.24
C HIS A 347 19.10 -8.95 -2.76
N SER A 348 17.82 -8.94 -2.43
CA SER A 348 17.33 -8.93 -1.04
C SER A 348 17.47 -10.29 -0.33
N ASP A 349 17.73 -10.27 0.98
CA ASP A 349 17.89 -11.48 1.81
C ASP A 349 16.53 -12.21 2.02
N PRO A 350 16.45 -13.53 1.76
CA PRO A 350 15.19 -14.28 1.84
C PRO A 350 14.61 -14.33 3.26
N LEU A 351 15.47 -14.35 4.30
CA LEU A 351 15.03 -14.35 5.69
C LEU A 351 14.33 -13.04 6.08
N ILE A 352 14.77 -11.90 5.55
CA ILE A 352 14.14 -10.59 5.85
C ILE A 352 12.78 -10.51 5.17
N ILE A 353 12.68 -10.97 3.92
CA ILE A 353 11.41 -11.05 3.18
C ILE A 353 10.43 -11.95 3.95
N TRP A 354 10.88 -13.13 4.40
CA TRP A 354 10.05 -14.05 5.18
C TRP A 354 9.63 -13.46 6.53
N LEU A 355 10.53 -12.79 7.24
CA LEU A 355 10.23 -12.15 8.53
C LEU A 355 9.20 -11.03 8.36
N PHE A 356 9.38 -10.16 7.36
CA PHE A 356 8.45 -9.07 7.06
C PHE A 356 7.04 -9.59 6.74
N LEU A 357 6.92 -10.58 5.86
CA LEU A 357 5.64 -11.18 5.49
C LEU A 357 4.98 -11.94 6.67
N THR A 358 5.79 -12.59 7.52
CA THR A 358 5.29 -13.26 8.73
C THR A 358 4.72 -12.26 9.75
N ILE A 359 5.42 -11.14 10.00
CA ILE A 359 4.92 -10.08 10.88
C ILE A 359 3.62 -9.49 10.32
N TYR A 360 3.55 -9.27 9.01
CA TYR A 360 2.33 -8.85 8.35
C TYR A 360 1.18 -9.87 8.49
N ALA A 361 1.46 -11.17 8.37
CA ALA A 361 0.47 -12.21 8.57
C ALA A 361 -0.08 -12.19 10.02
N VAL A 362 0.78 -11.99 11.01
CA VAL A 362 0.36 -11.83 12.42
C VAL A 362 -0.54 -10.61 12.60
N ALA A 363 -0.16 -9.45 12.06
CA ALA A 363 -0.99 -8.24 12.11
C ALA A 363 -2.34 -8.44 11.41
N THR A 364 -2.36 -9.16 10.29
CA THR A 364 -3.58 -9.48 9.54
C THR A 364 -4.51 -10.42 10.32
N ILE A 365 -3.98 -11.41 11.04
CA ILE A 365 -4.79 -12.28 11.92
C ILE A 365 -5.44 -11.46 13.03
N MET A 366 -4.67 -10.58 13.69
CA MET A 366 -5.21 -9.71 14.74
C MET A 366 -6.26 -8.73 14.20
N PHE A 367 -6.07 -8.23 12.98
CA PHE A 367 -7.08 -7.43 12.28
C PHE A 367 -8.37 -8.23 12.03
N CYS A 368 -8.26 -9.48 11.57
CA CYS A 368 -9.42 -10.37 11.41
C CYS A 368 -10.18 -10.56 12.72
N PHE A 369 -9.47 -10.71 13.84
CA PHE A 369 -10.08 -10.83 15.16
C PHE A 369 -10.87 -9.59 15.54
N LEU A 370 -10.28 -8.41 15.38
CA LEU A 370 -10.94 -7.13 15.66
C LEU A 370 -12.26 -7.00 14.89
N VAL A 371 -12.23 -7.27 13.57
CA VAL A 371 -13.40 -7.18 12.70
C VAL A 371 -14.44 -8.24 13.09
N SER A 372 -14.02 -9.46 13.42
CA SER A 372 -14.94 -10.56 13.77
C SER A 372 -15.77 -10.29 15.03
N VAL A 373 -15.25 -9.52 16.00
CA VAL A 373 -15.97 -9.23 17.24
C VAL A 373 -17.18 -8.33 16.98
N ILE A 374 -17.10 -7.42 16.00
CA ILE A 374 -18.13 -6.43 15.68
C ILE A 374 -19.37 -7.10 15.06
N TYR A 375 -19.18 -8.19 14.31
CA TYR A 375 -20.26 -8.86 13.60
C TYR A 375 -20.87 -10.03 14.39
N SER A 376 -22.13 -10.34 14.05
CA SER A 376 -22.89 -11.47 14.61
C SER A 376 -23.35 -12.48 13.55
N LYS A 377 -23.28 -12.13 12.26
CA LYS A 377 -23.72 -12.94 11.11
C LYS A 377 -22.56 -13.26 10.20
N ALA A 378 -22.33 -14.54 9.93
CA ALA A 378 -21.10 -15.01 9.28
C ALA A 378 -20.94 -14.53 7.82
N LYS A 379 -22.01 -14.65 7.01
CA LYS A 379 -21.96 -14.26 5.58
C LYS A 379 -21.77 -12.75 5.40
N LEU A 380 -22.44 -11.96 6.24
CA LEU A 380 -22.29 -10.49 6.24
C LEU A 380 -20.86 -10.09 6.66
N ALA A 381 -20.34 -10.72 7.71
CA ALA A 381 -18.99 -10.46 8.21
C ALA A 381 -17.91 -10.79 7.18
N SER A 382 -18.06 -11.87 6.42
CA SER A 382 -17.12 -12.26 5.34
C SER A 382 -17.06 -11.18 4.25
N ALA A 383 -18.22 -10.78 3.71
CA ALA A 383 -18.30 -9.78 2.65
C ALA A 383 -17.80 -8.40 3.10
N CYS A 384 -18.30 -7.92 4.25
CA CYS A 384 -17.87 -6.64 4.80
C CYS A 384 -16.41 -6.66 5.26
N GLY A 385 -15.94 -7.76 5.85
CA GLY A 385 -14.56 -7.91 6.32
C GLY A 385 -13.54 -7.80 5.19
N GLY A 386 -13.80 -8.46 4.05
CA GLY A 386 -12.97 -8.30 2.85
C GLY A 386 -12.95 -6.87 2.32
N ILE A 387 -14.09 -6.17 2.33
CA ILE A 387 -14.18 -4.76 1.92
C ILE A 387 -13.43 -3.84 2.87
N ILE A 388 -13.58 -4.00 4.19
CA ILE A 388 -12.87 -3.19 5.20
C ILE A 388 -11.36 -3.41 5.07
N TYR A 389 -10.93 -4.66 4.85
CA TYR A 389 -9.53 -4.97 4.59
C TYR A 389 -9.01 -4.26 3.32
N PHE A 390 -9.76 -4.26 2.22
CA PHE A 390 -9.36 -3.52 1.02
C PHE A 390 -9.36 -2.00 1.24
N LEU A 391 -10.37 -1.45 1.93
CA LEU A 391 -10.43 -0.02 2.28
C LEU A 391 -9.26 0.41 3.15
N SER A 392 -8.77 -0.48 4.03
CA SER A 392 -7.60 -0.18 4.85
C SER A 392 -6.33 0.09 4.04
N TYR A 393 -6.24 -0.36 2.78
CA TYR A 393 -5.10 -0.10 1.88
C TYR A 393 -5.11 1.30 1.25
N VAL A 394 -6.28 1.94 1.17
CA VAL A 394 -6.45 3.25 0.49
C VAL A 394 -5.51 4.35 1.00
N PRO A 395 -5.23 4.50 2.31
CA PRO A 395 -4.30 5.53 2.78
C PRO A 395 -2.88 5.36 2.23
N TYR A 396 -2.41 4.13 1.97
CA TYR A 396 -1.12 3.93 1.30
C TYR A 396 -1.13 4.49 -0.12
N MET A 397 -2.19 4.20 -0.88
CA MET A 397 -2.34 4.73 -2.24
C MET A 397 -2.33 6.26 -2.25
N TYR A 398 -2.97 6.89 -1.27
CA TYR A 398 -2.95 8.35 -1.10
C TYR A 398 -1.53 8.89 -0.83
N VAL A 399 -0.79 8.26 0.08
CA VAL A 399 0.60 8.65 0.39
C VAL A 399 1.49 8.49 -0.84
N ALA A 400 1.39 7.37 -1.55
CA ALA A 400 2.18 7.10 -2.75
C ALA A 400 1.93 8.15 -3.86
N ILE A 401 0.66 8.48 -4.14
CA ILE A 401 0.29 9.49 -5.15
C ILE A 401 0.83 10.87 -4.80
N ARG A 402 0.75 11.30 -3.53
CA ARG A 402 1.28 12.62 -3.12
C ARG A 402 2.79 12.70 -3.24
N GLU A 403 3.49 11.65 -2.83
CA GLU A 403 4.96 11.63 -2.90
C GLU A 403 5.47 11.62 -4.35
N GLU A 404 4.78 10.91 -5.26
CA GLU A 404 5.22 10.75 -6.65
C GLU A 404 4.72 11.84 -7.61
N VAL A 405 3.45 12.26 -7.49
CA VAL A 405 2.82 13.20 -8.44
C VAL A 405 2.98 14.64 -7.98
N ALA A 406 2.83 14.90 -6.67
CA ALA A 406 2.88 16.26 -6.14
C ALA A 406 4.30 16.68 -5.71
N HIS A 407 5.26 15.74 -5.63
CA HIS A 407 6.62 15.98 -5.13
C HIS A 407 6.67 16.64 -3.75
N ASP A 408 5.61 16.45 -2.95
CA ASP A 408 5.52 16.96 -1.59
C ASP A 408 6.31 16.05 -0.65
N LYS A 409 7.15 16.65 0.21
CA LYS A 409 7.89 15.92 1.24
C LYS A 409 6.95 15.58 2.39
N ILE A 410 6.51 14.33 2.46
CA ILE A 410 5.70 13.80 3.57
C ILE A 410 6.65 13.43 4.72
N THR A 411 6.35 13.90 5.92
CA THR A 411 7.17 13.62 7.11
C THR A 411 7.06 12.14 7.52
N ALA A 412 8.12 11.59 8.12
CA ALA A 412 8.10 10.22 8.63
C ALA A 412 6.98 9.99 9.67
N PHE A 413 6.61 11.03 10.43
CA PHE A 413 5.51 10.98 11.39
C PHE A 413 4.14 10.77 10.73
N GLU A 414 3.86 11.46 9.62
CA GLU A 414 2.63 11.27 8.84
C GLU A 414 2.58 9.86 8.25
N LYS A 415 3.72 9.34 7.77
CA LYS A 415 3.85 7.94 7.31
C LYS A 415 3.55 6.96 8.47
N CYS A 416 4.07 7.23 9.67
CA CYS A 416 3.80 6.43 10.88
C CYS A 416 2.31 6.42 11.27
N ILE A 417 1.62 7.56 11.19
CA ILE A 417 0.17 7.63 11.46
C ILE A 417 -0.61 6.84 10.42
N ALA A 418 -0.29 7.01 9.14
CA ALA A 418 -0.94 6.26 8.06
C ALA A 418 -0.75 4.75 8.30
N SER A 419 0.45 4.34 8.71
CA SER A 419 0.81 2.96 9.00
C SER A 419 0.12 2.34 10.23
N LEU A 420 -0.80 3.02 10.91
CA LEU A 420 -1.66 2.41 11.95
C LEU A 420 -2.72 1.44 11.36
N MET A 421 -2.87 1.48 10.04
CA MET A 421 -3.55 0.47 9.26
C MET A 421 -2.52 -0.52 8.73
N SER A 422 -2.59 -1.79 9.13
CA SER A 422 -1.56 -2.78 8.83
C SER A 422 -1.28 -2.98 7.33
N THR A 423 -2.31 -2.90 6.48
CA THR A 423 -2.18 -2.97 5.01
C THR A 423 -1.37 -1.81 4.43
N THR A 424 -1.41 -0.63 5.06
CA THR A 424 -0.65 0.54 4.62
C THR A 424 0.80 0.50 5.09
N ALA A 425 1.04 0.04 6.33
CA ALA A 425 2.39 -0.22 6.83
C ALA A 425 3.12 -1.21 5.93
N PHE A 426 2.40 -2.25 5.49
CA PHE A 426 2.88 -3.23 4.52
C PHE A 426 3.08 -2.64 3.12
N GLY A 427 2.16 -1.79 2.66
CA GLY A 427 2.26 -1.04 1.42
C GLY A 427 3.55 -0.23 1.35
N LEU A 428 3.77 0.60 2.36
CA LEU A 428 4.99 1.42 2.51
C LEU A 428 6.22 0.51 2.57
N GLY A 429 6.25 -0.50 3.45
CA GLY A 429 7.38 -1.41 3.57
C GLY A 429 7.74 -2.10 2.25
N SER A 430 6.73 -2.54 1.49
CA SER A 430 6.90 -3.15 0.16
C SER A 430 7.45 -2.16 -0.88
N LYS A 431 7.07 -0.87 -0.81
CA LYS A 431 7.69 0.19 -1.63
C LYS A 431 9.18 0.32 -1.32
N TYR A 432 9.59 0.33 -0.05
CA TYR A 432 11.02 0.36 0.31
C TYR A 432 11.75 -0.92 -0.16
N PHE A 433 11.10 -2.09 -0.14
CA PHE A 433 11.64 -3.29 -0.78
C PHE A 433 11.97 -3.08 -2.25
N ALA A 434 11.03 -2.54 -3.01
CA ALA A 434 11.24 -2.27 -4.42
C ALA A 434 12.35 -1.23 -4.64
N LEU A 435 12.41 -0.15 -3.86
CA LEU A 435 13.42 0.90 -4.01
C LEU A 435 14.85 0.38 -3.81
N TYR A 436 15.08 -0.47 -2.81
CA TYR A 436 16.38 -1.08 -2.57
C TYR A 436 16.78 -2.09 -3.64
N GLU A 437 15.81 -2.80 -4.19
CA GLU A 437 16.02 -3.72 -5.31
C GLU A 437 16.36 -2.95 -6.60
N VAL A 438 15.66 -1.84 -6.87
CA VAL A 438 15.96 -0.93 -8.01
C VAL A 438 17.36 -0.35 -7.89
N ALA A 439 17.82 -0.05 -6.68
CA ALA A 439 19.18 0.42 -6.45
C ALA A 439 20.25 -0.68 -6.62
N GLY A 440 19.88 -1.95 -6.77
CA GLY A 440 20.80 -3.07 -6.94
C GLY A 440 21.57 -3.48 -5.67
N VAL A 441 21.29 -2.83 -4.53
CA VAL A 441 21.86 -3.19 -3.22
C VAL A 441 21.03 -4.30 -2.56
N GLY A 442 19.70 -4.25 -2.75
CA GLY A 442 18.75 -5.09 -2.02
C GLY A 442 18.68 -4.74 -0.53
N ILE A 443 17.72 -5.34 0.16
CA ILE A 443 17.64 -5.23 1.62
C ILE A 443 18.50 -6.28 2.27
N GLN A 444 19.42 -5.80 3.10
CA GLN A 444 20.29 -6.58 3.97
C GLN A 444 20.06 -6.12 5.41
N TRP A 445 20.52 -6.92 6.38
CA TRP A 445 20.44 -6.57 7.80
C TRP A 445 21.10 -5.23 8.16
N ARG A 446 22.08 -4.79 7.37
CA ARG A 446 22.79 -3.52 7.57
C ARG A 446 22.01 -2.31 7.06
N THR A 447 21.17 -2.50 6.04
CA THR A 447 20.44 -1.40 5.37
C THR A 447 19.02 -1.22 5.89
N ILE A 448 18.50 -2.14 6.72
CA ILE A 448 17.11 -2.12 7.23
C ILE A 448 16.72 -0.83 7.99
N SER A 449 17.68 -0.20 8.66
CA SER A 449 17.48 1.03 9.44
C SER A 449 17.78 2.30 8.64
N GLN A 450 18.24 2.17 7.40
CA GLN A 450 18.54 3.29 6.53
C GLN A 450 17.38 3.48 5.54
N SER A 451 17.22 4.70 5.03
CA SER A 451 16.27 5.02 3.98
C SER A 451 17.01 5.22 2.64
N PRO A 452 16.43 4.80 1.50
CA PRO A 452 17.01 5.00 0.18
C PRO A 452 16.64 6.37 -0.43
N VAL A 453 15.67 7.07 0.15
CA VAL A 453 15.18 8.37 -0.31
C VAL A 453 15.87 9.47 0.49
N GLU A 454 16.42 10.46 -0.21
CA GLU A 454 17.14 11.54 0.46
C GLU A 454 16.20 12.47 1.24
N GLY A 455 16.49 12.65 2.53
CA GLY A 455 15.70 13.52 3.41
C GLY A 455 14.40 12.89 3.95
N ASP A 456 14.27 11.58 3.83
CA ASP A 456 13.20 10.79 4.44
C ASP A 456 13.77 9.97 5.60
N ASP A 457 13.22 10.11 6.80
CA ASP A 457 13.65 9.37 7.99
C ASP A 457 12.93 8.02 8.13
N PHE A 458 11.92 7.76 7.30
CA PHE A 458 11.17 6.51 7.34
C PHE A 458 11.98 5.36 6.73
N ASN A 459 12.07 4.25 7.44
CA ASN A 459 12.85 3.08 7.05
C ASN A 459 12.02 1.79 7.16
N LEU A 460 12.56 0.69 6.63
CA LEU A 460 11.87 -0.61 6.66
C LEU A 460 11.70 -1.13 8.10
N GLY A 461 12.69 -0.88 8.97
CA GLY A 461 12.60 -1.25 10.39
C GLY A 461 11.42 -0.60 11.11
N LEU A 462 11.12 0.67 10.83
CA LEU A 462 9.98 1.41 11.38
C LEU A 462 8.65 0.84 10.86
N SER A 463 8.58 0.45 9.59
CA SER A 463 7.41 -0.25 9.03
C SER A 463 7.16 -1.59 9.76
N MET A 464 8.22 -2.38 10.01
CA MET A 464 8.12 -3.64 10.76
C MET A 464 7.71 -3.42 12.22
N MET A 465 8.27 -2.39 12.87
CA MET A 465 7.89 -2.02 14.24
C MET A 465 6.43 -1.60 14.31
N MET A 466 5.94 -0.83 13.33
CA MET A 466 4.55 -0.41 13.29
C MET A 466 3.60 -1.58 13.09
N LEU A 467 3.91 -2.56 12.24
CA LEU A 467 3.10 -3.77 12.09
C LEU A 467 2.96 -4.55 13.42
N ILE A 468 4.01 -4.58 14.24
CA ILE A 468 3.95 -5.20 15.58
C ILE A 468 3.06 -4.38 16.52
N ILE A 469 3.15 -3.05 16.46
CA ILE A 469 2.28 -2.14 17.23
C ILE A 469 0.82 -2.35 16.83
N ASP A 470 0.52 -2.42 15.53
CA ASP A 470 -0.83 -2.67 15.01
C ASP A 470 -1.37 -4.02 15.50
N ALA A 471 -0.56 -5.08 15.45
CA ALA A 471 -0.95 -6.39 15.96
C ALA A 471 -1.31 -6.34 17.45
N ALA A 472 -0.53 -5.60 18.25
CA ALA A 472 -0.81 -5.40 19.67
C ALA A 472 -2.08 -4.57 19.89
N VAL A 473 -2.26 -3.48 19.15
CA VAL A 473 -3.44 -2.60 19.22
C VAL A 473 -4.71 -3.36 18.85
N TYR A 474 -4.71 -4.11 17.75
CA TYR A 474 -5.84 -4.94 17.34
C TYR A 474 -6.16 -6.03 18.37
N GLY A 475 -5.13 -6.65 18.97
CA GLY A 475 -5.31 -7.62 20.06
C GLY A 475 -5.97 -7.01 21.31
N VAL A 476 -5.48 -5.86 21.76
CA VAL A 476 -6.03 -5.13 22.91
C VAL A 476 -7.48 -4.67 22.64
N LEU A 477 -7.74 -4.15 21.44
CA LEU A 477 -9.09 -3.76 21.04
C LEU A 477 -10.03 -4.96 20.96
N THR A 478 -9.58 -6.10 20.45
CA THR A 478 -10.36 -7.35 20.43
C THR A 478 -10.74 -7.78 21.83
N TRP A 479 -9.77 -7.83 22.75
CA TRP A 479 -10.00 -8.17 24.16
C TRP A 479 -10.97 -7.20 24.84
N TYR A 480 -10.81 -5.90 24.61
CA TYR A 480 -11.66 -4.86 25.20
C TYR A 480 -13.09 -4.91 24.66
N ILE A 481 -13.27 -4.92 23.34
CA ILE A 481 -14.60 -4.90 22.70
C ILE A 481 -15.38 -6.16 23.06
N GLU A 482 -14.73 -7.33 23.09
CA GLU A 482 -15.40 -8.56 23.49
C GLU A 482 -15.89 -8.53 24.94
N ALA A 483 -15.08 -7.98 25.86
CA ALA A 483 -15.43 -7.93 27.27
C ALA A 483 -16.59 -6.95 27.55
N VAL A 484 -16.61 -5.80 26.87
CA VAL A 484 -17.66 -4.77 27.02
C VAL A 484 -18.92 -5.12 26.22
N HIS A 485 -18.74 -5.66 25.02
CA HIS A 485 -19.83 -5.99 24.10
C HIS A 485 -19.69 -7.42 23.55
N PRO A 486 -20.02 -8.45 24.36
CA PRO A 486 -19.95 -9.85 23.92
C PRO A 486 -20.94 -10.21 22.79
N GLY A 487 -21.87 -9.30 22.45
CA GLY A 487 -22.86 -9.45 21.40
C GLY A 487 -24.25 -9.72 21.96
N MET A 488 -24.99 -10.65 21.36
CA MET A 488 -26.36 -10.99 21.80
C MET A 488 -26.41 -11.87 23.06
N TYR A 489 -25.32 -12.57 23.37
CA TYR A 489 -25.22 -13.54 24.46
C TYR A 489 -23.97 -13.26 25.28
N GLY A 490 -23.98 -13.65 26.55
CA GLY A 490 -22.87 -13.46 27.49
C GLY A 490 -23.11 -12.30 28.47
N LEU A 491 -22.32 -12.28 29.54
CA LEU A 491 -22.36 -11.26 30.58
C LEU A 491 -21.45 -10.07 30.18
N PRO A 492 -22.01 -8.88 29.86
CA PRO A 492 -21.19 -7.72 29.55
C PRO A 492 -20.53 -7.18 30.82
N ARG A 493 -19.24 -6.83 30.72
CA ARG A 493 -18.52 -6.13 31.79
C ARG A 493 -18.70 -4.61 31.66
N PRO A 494 -18.61 -3.84 32.76
CA PRO A 494 -18.64 -2.38 32.68
C PRO A 494 -17.43 -1.85 31.88
N TRP A 495 -17.56 -0.71 31.21
CA TRP A 495 -16.49 -0.13 30.37
C TRP A 495 -15.17 0.14 31.13
N TYR A 496 -15.25 0.42 32.43
CA TYR A 496 -14.11 0.66 33.31
C TYR A 496 -13.55 -0.64 33.96
N PHE A 497 -13.96 -1.82 33.49
CA PHE A 497 -13.49 -3.10 34.07
C PHE A 497 -11.95 -3.26 34.12
N PRO A 498 -11.14 -2.73 33.16
CA PRO A 498 -9.68 -2.89 33.24
C PRO A 498 -9.05 -2.11 34.40
N LEU A 499 -9.73 -1.07 34.90
CA LEU A 499 -9.27 -0.26 36.02
C LEU A 499 -9.66 -0.86 37.38
N GLN A 500 -10.50 -1.90 37.40
CA GLN A 500 -10.93 -2.54 38.65
C GLN A 500 -9.85 -3.51 39.14
N ARG A 501 -9.34 -3.29 40.35
CA ARG A 501 -8.36 -4.18 41.00
C ARG A 501 -8.89 -5.61 41.19
N SER A 502 -10.20 -5.75 41.39
CA SER A 502 -10.88 -7.05 41.51
C SER A 502 -10.82 -7.91 40.25
N TYR A 503 -10.64 -7.30 39.07
CA TYR A 503 -10.45 -8.03 37.81
C TYR A 503 -9.07 -8.71 37.75
N TRP A 504 -8.02 -7.99 38.14
CA TRP A 504 -6.64 -8.45 38.01
C TRP A 504 -6.16 -9.31 39.18
N SER A 505 -6.57 -9.00 40.41
CA SER A 505 -6.07 -9.75 41.58
C SER A 505 -6.80 -11.06 41.83
N GLY A 506 -7.89 -11.32 41.08
CA GLY A 506 -8.91 -12.28 41.48
C GLY A 506 -9.58 -11.85 42.79
N SER A 507 -10.89 -12.00 42.92
CA SER A 507 -11.49 -11.84 44.24
C SER A 507 -11.06 -13.03 45.10
N GLY A 508 -9.97 -12.86 45.85
CA GLY A 508 -9.53 -13.79 46.90
C GLY A 508 -10.37 -13.70 48.18
N ARG A 509 -11.42 -12.87 48.20
CA ARG A 509 -12.37 -12.82 49.30
C ARG A 509 -13.63 -13.58 48.93
N VAL A 510 -13.68 -14.82 49.42
CA VAL A 510 -14.93 -15.49 49.77
C VAL A 510 -15.47 -14.75 50.99
N GLU A 511 -16.13 -13.62 50.76
CA GLU A 511 -17.08 -13.14 51.77
C GLU A 511 -18.33 -14.00 51.56
N THR A 512 -18.46 -15.06 52.34
CA THR A 512 -19.74 -15.72 52.59
C THR A 512 -20.67 -14.66 53.17
N TRP A 513 -21.36 -13.93 52.29
CA TRP A 513 -22.51 -13.12 52.69
C TRP A 513 -23.60 -14.11 53.06
N GLU A 514 -23.71 -14.39 54.36
CA GLU A 514 -24.86 -15.07 54.94
C GLU A 514 -26.09 -14.20 54.64
N TRP A 515 -26.90 -14.62 53.66
CA TRP A 515 -28.17 -13.98 53.38
C TRP A 515 -29.13 -14.29 54.55
N PRO A 516 -29.74 -13.27 55.20
CA PRO A 516 -30.64 -13.48 56.34
C PRO A 516 -31.94 -14.23 56.02
N TRP A 517 -32.15 -14.60 54.74
CA TRP A 517 -33.34 -15.28 54.25
C TRP A 517 -33.19 -16.81 54.19
N CYS A 518 -31.96 -17.34 54.28
CA CYS A 518 -31.74 -18.78 54.34
C CYS A 518 -31.75 -19.21 55.81
N GLY A 519 -32.90 -19.72 56.26
CA GLY A 519 -33.10 -20.20 57.63
C GLY A 519 -32.05 -21.25 58.02
N GLY A 520 -31.39 -21.01 59.16
CA GLY A 520 -30.40 -21.93 59.71
C GLY A 520 -29.51 -21.39 60.83
N GLY A 521 -29.64 -20.12 61.23
CA GLY A 521 -28.94 -19.56 62.38
C GLY A 521 -29.90 -18.94 63.37
N ALA A 522 -30.07 -19.55 64.55
CA ALA A 522 -30.85 -18.99 65.64
C ALA A 522 -30.17 -17.72 66.20
N THR A 523 -30.48 -16.57 65.63
CA THR A 523 -30.33 -15.30 66.34
C THR A 523 -31.38 -15.25 67.43
N ARG A 524 -30.95 -15.17 68.70
CA ARG A 524 -31.83 -14.93 69.85
C ARG A 524 -32.62 -13.64 69.61
N LEU A 525 -33.85 -13.76 69.11
CA LEU A 525 -34.82 -12.69 69.08
C LEU A 525 -35.23 -12.36 70.52
N SER A 526 -35.55 -11.10 70.75
CA SER A 526 -36.12 -10.68 72.03
C SER A 526 -37.57 -11.17 72.15
N VAL A 527 -38.03 -11.47 73.37
CA VAL A 527 -39.37 -12.03 73.67
C VAL A 527 -40.53 -11.14 73.14
N MET A 528 -40.27 -9.87 72.78
CA MET A 528 -41.26 -8.98 72.16
C MET A 528 -41.35 -9.12 70.62
N GLU A 529 -40.36 -9.69 69.95
CA GLU A 529 -40.36 -9.92 68.49
C GLU A 529 -40.94 -11.30 68.12
N GLU A 530 -40.96 -12.27 69.04
CA GLU A 530 -41.56 -13.60 68.83
C GLU A 530 -43.10 -13.51 68.64
N ASP A 531 -43.78 -12.67 69.41
CA ASP A 531 -45.24 -12.47 69.29
C ASP A 531 -45.62 -11.73 67.98
N GLN A 532 -44.76 -10.84 67.47
CA GLN A 532 -44.96 -10.20 66.16
C GLN A 532 -44.66 -11.17 65.01
N ALA A 533 -43.71 -12.10 65.17
CA ALA A 533 -43.42 -13.14 64.19
C ALA A 533 -44.59 -14.14 64.04
N CYS A 534 -45.21 -14.56 65.15
CA CYS A 534 -46.38 -15.46 65.12
C CYS A 534 -47.60 -14.84 64.43
N ALA A 535 -47.84 -13.53 64.60
CA ALA A 535 -48.94 -12.83 63.93
C ALA A 535 -48.71 -12.62 62.42
N MET A 536 -47.44 -12.54 61.99
CA MET A 536 -47.07 -12.47 60.57
C MET A 536 -47.10 -13.85 59.88
N ASP A 537 -46.77 -14.92 60.61
CA ASP A 537 -46.84 -16.30 60.10
C ASP A 537 -48.25 -16.73 59.71
N GLN A 538 -49.26 -16.25 60.46
CA GLN A 538 -50.65 -16.58 60.22
C GLN A 538 -51.22 -15.93 58.94
N ARG A 539 -50.67 -14.77 58.51
CA ARG A 539 -50.95 -14.18 57.19
C ARG A 539 -50.14 -14.81 56.06
N ARG A 540 -48.89 -15.22 56.32
CA ARG A 540 -48.05 -15.96 55.37
C ARG A 540 -48.65 -17.32 55.01
N SER A 541 -49.30 -17.97 55.98
CA SER A 541 -49.94 -19.28 55.79
C SER A 541 -51.16 -19.24 54.85
N GLU A 542 -51.79 -18.09 54.60
CA GLU A 542 -52.88 -17.97 53.61
C GLU A 542 -52.38 -17.82 52.17
N GLU A 543 -51.23 -17.17 51.96
CA GLU A 543 -50.56 -17.06 50.64
C GLU A 543 -49.77 -18.33 50.27
N MET A 544 -49.38 -19.14 51.27
CA MET A 544 -48.57 -20.37 51.12
C MET A 544 -49.41 -21.65 50.91
N ARG A 545 -50.66 -21.56 50.45
CA ARG A 545 -51.47 -22.76 50.14
C ARG A 545 -50.93 -23.44 48.87
N GLY A 546 -50.15 -24.51 49.05
CA GLY A 546 -49.62 -25.35 47.97
C GLY A 546 -48.10 -25.30 47.75
N ILE A 547 -47.35 -24.66 48.65
CA ILE A 547 -45.88 -24.68 48.64
C ILE A 547 -45.41 -25.75 49.63
N GLU A 548 -44.60 -26.69 49.16
CA GLU A 548 -44.00 -27.75 49.98
C GLU A 548 -42.97 -27.14 50.93
N GLU A 549 -42.90 -27.64 52.18
CA GLU A 549 -41.92 -27.16 53.16
C GLU A 549 -40.49 -27.44 52.70
N GLU A 550 -39.59 -26.48 52.89
CA GLU A 550 -38.19 -26.62 52.45
C GLU A 550 -37.48 -27.74 53.23
N PRO A 551 -36.81 -28.68 52.54
CA PRO A 551 -36.12 -29.78 53.20
C PRO A 551 -34.86 -29.28 53.91
N SER A 552 -34.86 -29.34 55.24
CA SER A 552 -33.74 -28.93 56.10
C SER A 552 -32.54 -29.89 56.11
N HIS A 553 -32.71 -31.10 55.58
CA HIS A 553 -31.70 -32.17 55.62
C HIS A 553 -30.85 -32.29 54.34
N LEU A 554 -31.17 -31.53 53.29
CA LEU A 554 -30.45 -31.58 52.01
C LEU A 554 -29.66 -30.29 51.77
N PRO A 555 -28.40 -30.38 51.32
CA PRO A 555 -27.60 -29.20 51.02
C PRO A 555 -28.21 -28.40 49.87
N LEU A 556 -28.14 -27.07 50.00
CA LEU A 556 -28.67 -26.11 49.03
C LEU A 556 -27.75 -26.01 47.81
N VAL A 557 -28.29 -26.26 46.62
CA VAL A 557 -27.56 -26.19 45.35
C VAL A 557 -27.77 -24.85 44.68
N VAL A 558 -29.02 -24.42 44.50
CA VAL A 558 -29.36 -23.15 43.84
C VAL A 558 -30.23 -22.33 44.77
N CYS A 559 -29.83 -21.09 45.03
CA CYS A 559 -30.64 -20.10 45.73
C CYS A 559 -30.89 -18.93 44.79
N ILE A 560 -32.15 -18.64 44.52
CA ILE A 560 -32.57 -17.50 43.71
C ILE A 560 -33.24 -16.48 44.65
N ASP A 561 -32.76 -15.24 44.67
CA ASP A 561 -33.36 -14.15 45.44
C ASP A 561 -33.86 -13.03 44.53
N LYS A 562 -35.19 -12.86 44.48
CA LYS A 562 -35.92 -11.75 43.84
C LYS A 562 -35.44 -11.47 42.41
N LEU A 563 -35.15 -12.52 41.66
CA LEU A 563 -34.60 -12.44 40.32
C LEU A 563 -35.59 -11.76 39.36
N THR A 564 -35.14 -10.68 38.74
CA THR A 564 -35.94 -9.84 37.86
C THR A 564 -35.20 -9.62 36.54
N LYS A 565 -35.91 -9.75 35.43
CA LYS A 565 -35.35 -9.55 34.08
C LYS A 565 -36.29 -8.73 33.21
N VAL A 566 -35.77 -7.62 32.68
CA VAL A 566 -36.44 -6.75 31.71
C VAL A 566 -35.61 -6.70 30.45
N TYR A 567 -36.20 -7.02 29.29
CA TYR A 567 -35.52 -6.91 28.00
C TYR A 567 -35.67 -5.50 27.42
N LYS A 568 -34.56 -4.95 26.90
CA LYS A 568 -34.51 -3.57 26.34
C LYS A 568 -35.40 -3.39 25.11
N ASN A 569 -35.57 -4.44 24.31
CA ASN A 569 -36.43 -4.42 23.14
C ASN A 569 -37.89 -4.59 23.59
N GLY A 570 -38.53 -3.47 23.94
CA GLY A 570 -39.95 -3.40 24.25
C GLY A 570 -40.32 -3.38 25.74
N SER A 571 -39.37 -3.14 26.65
CA SER A 571 -39.60 -3.03 28.11
C SER A 571 -40.42 -4.19 28.70
N LYS A 572 -40.32 -5.38 28.09
CA LYS A 572 -41.09 -6.55 28.52
C LYS A 572 -40.47 -7.15 29.77
N LEU A 573 -41.22 -7.14 30.86
CA LEU A 573 -40.89 -7.84 32.10
C LEU A 573 -40.99 -9.35 31.85
N ALA A 574 -39.85 -10.03 31.81
CA ALA A 574 -39.78 -11.47 31.56
C ALA A 574 -39.75 -12.29 32.85
N LEU A 575 -39.16 -11.75 33.91
CA LEU A 575 -39.16 -12.33 35.26
C LEU A 575 -39.44 -11.22 36.26
N ASN A 576 -40.31 -11.49 37.23
CA ASN A 576 -40.70 -10.55 38.27
C ASN A 576 -40.43 -11.15 39.65
N LYS A 577 -39.33 -10.75 40.30
CA LYS A 577 -38.97 -11.12 41.68
C LYS A 577 -39.10 -12.62 41.99
N LEU A 578 -38.61 -13.48 41.11
CA LEU A 578 -38.60 -14.94 41.34
C LEU A 578 -37.64 -15.28 42.49
N SER A 579 -38.12 -15.96 43.52
CA SER A 579 -37.30 -16.55 44.58
C SER A 579 -37.56 -18.05 44.66
N LEU A 580 -36.49 -18.85 44.71
CA LEU A 580 -36.56 -20.31 44.66
C LEU A 580 -35.29 -20.93 45.24
N ASN A 581 -35.44 -21.95 46.08
CA ASN A 581 -34.36 -22.75 46.64
C ASN A 581 -34.43 -24.19 46.07
N LEU A 582 -33.30 -24.72 45.60
CA LEU A 582 -33.17 -26.07 45.04
C LEU A 582 -32.10 -26.84 45.80
N HIS A 583 -32.39 -28.09 46.17
CA HIS A 583 -31.52 -28.94 46.98
C HIS A 583 -30.93 -30.13 46.19
N GLU A 584 -29.89 -30.76 46.73
CA GLU A 584 -29.28 -31.96 46.11
C GLU A 584 -30.25 -33.16 46.05
N ASN A 585 -29.97 -34.11 45.17
CA ASN A 585 -30.72 -35.37 44.98
C ASN A 585 -32.21 -35.20 44.60
N GLN A 586 -32.59 -34.02 44.09
CA GLN A 586 -33.94 -33.73 43.61
C GLN A 586 -33.97 -33.54 42.09
N VAL A 587 -35.02 -34.05 41.45
CA VAL A 587 -35.34 -33.72 40.05
C VAL A 587 -36.45 -32.68 40.07
N VAL A 588 -36.08 -31.43 39.86
CA VAL A 588 -37.03 -30.31 39.90
C VAL A 588 -37.45 -29.93 38.49
N SER A 589 -38.76 -29.88 38.26
CA SER A 589 -39.35 -29.49 36.99
C SER A 589 -39.91 -28.08 37.08
N PHE A 590 -39.41 -27.17 36.23
CA PHE A 590 -39.92 -25.80 36.15
C PHE A 590 -41.03 -25.70 35.10
N LEU A 591 -42.29 -25.86 35.53
CA LEU A 591 -43.46 -25.88 34.65
C LEU A 591 -44.15 -24.51 34.56
N GLY A 592 -44.65 -24.17 33.37
CA GLY A 592 -45.41 -22.94 33.13
C GLY A 592 -45.84 -22.84 31.67
N HIS A 593 -46.71 -21.91 31.32
CA HIS A 593 -47.10 -21.67 29.92
C HIS A 593 -45.92 -21.10 29.09
N ASN A 594 -46.06 -21.08 27.77
CA ASN A 594 -45.06 -20.46 26.90
C ASN A 594 -45.02 -18.95 27.16
N GLY A 595 -43.80 -18.41 27.28
CA GLY A 595 -43.59 -17.00 27.63
C GLY A 595 -43.63 -16.67 29.13
N ALA A 596 -43.79 -17.66 30.02
CA ALA A 596 -43.74 -17.47 31.47
C ALA A 596 -42.34 -17.13 32.04
N GLY A 597 -41.29 -17.14 31.21
CA GLY A 597 -39.92 -16.80 31.62
C GLY A 597 -39.01 -18.00 31.93
N LYS A 598 -39.47 -19.25 31.78
CA LYS A 598 -38.71 -20.50 32.06
C LYS A 598 -37.28 -20.51 31.49
N THR A 599 -37.18 -20.40 30.17
CA THR A 599 -35.90 -20.35 29.45
C THR A 599 -35.06 -19.12 29.85
N THR A 600 -35.70 -18.02 30.23
CA THR A 600 -35.00 -16.83 30.73
C THR A 600 -34.35 -17.10 32.09
N THR A 601 -35.04 -17.77 33.01
CA THR A 601 -34.47 -18.19 34.30
C THR A 601 -33.28 -19.12 34.09
N MET A 602 -33.44 -20.17 33.28
CA MET A 602 -32.36 -21.13 32.99
C MET A 602 -31.15 -20.46 32.32
N SER A 603 -31.38 -19.52 31.40
CA SER A 603 -30.30 -18.76 30.75
C SER A 603 -29.57 -17.81 31.71
N ILE A 604 -30.25 -17.30 32.75
CA ILE A 604 -29.59 -16.49 33.78
C ILE A 604 -28.73 -17.36 34.70
N LEU A 605 -29.25 -18.51 35.15
CA LEU A 605 -28.53 -19.45 36.01
C LEU A 605 -27.26 -20.01 35.33
N THR A 606 -27.31 -20.22 34.03
CA THR A 606 -26.17 -20.71 33.22
C THR A 606 -25.21 -19.60 32.78
N GLY A 607 -25.53 -18.33 33.07
CA GLY A 607 -24.70 -17.19 32.73
C GLY A 607 -24.72 -16.76 31.26
N LEU A 608 -25.75 -17.16 30.50
CA LEU A 608 -26.00 -16.69 29.14
C LEU A 608 -26.53 -15.26 29.12
N PHE A 609 -27.36 -14.90 30.10
CA PHE A 609 -27.91 -13.55 30.25
C PHE A 609 -27.66 -12.99 31.66
N PRO A 610 -27.33 -11.70 31.79
CA PRO A 610 -27.26 -11.06 33.10
C PRO A 610 -28.66 -10.84 33.68
N PRO A 611 -28.87 -10.96 35.00
CA PRO A 611 -30.09 -10.49 35.64
C PRO A 611 -30.20 -8.95 35.57
N THR A 612 -31.42 -8.41 35.55
CA THR A 612 -31.63 -6.94 35.64
C THR A 612 -31.54 -6.49 37.10
N SER A 613 -32.20 -7.22 38.00
CA SER A 613 -32.15 -7.04 39.46
C SER A 613 -32.27 -8.40 40.16
N GLY A 614 -31.89 -8.47 41.44
CA GLY A 614 -31.81 -9.73 42.19
C GLY A 614 -30.47 -10.45 41.97
N SER A 615 -30.30 -11.57 42.66
CA SER A 615 -29.11 -12.42 42.57
C SER A 615 -29.48 -13.90 42.59
N ALA A 616 -28.54 -14.74 42.17
CA ALA A 616 -28.63 -16.19 42.36
C ALA A 616 -27.26 -16.75 42.75
N THR A 617 -27.25 -17.73 43.63
CA THR A 617 -26.05 -18.47 44.00
C THR A 617 -26.20 -19.94 43.61
N ILE A 618 -25.11 -20.55 43.14
CA ILE A 618 -25.02 -21.99 42.86
C ILE A 618 -23.84 -22.52 43.67
N TYR A 619 -24.09 -23.49 44.56
CA TYR A 619 -23.09 -23.99 45.51
C TYR A 619 -22.40 -22.88 46.32
N GLY A 620 -23.16 -21.85 46.75
CA GLY A 620 -22.63 -20.71 47.50
C GLY A 620 -21.86 -19.68 46.66
N HIS A 621 -21.68 -19.91 45.35
CA HIS A 621 -21.01 -18.99 44.44
C HIS A 621 -22.04 -18.12 43.68
N ASP A 622 -21.83 -16.80 43.62
CA ASP A 622 -22.72 -15.88 42.90
C ASP A 622 -22.50 -15.97 41.37
N ILE A 623 -23.61 -16.08 40.62
CA ILE A 623 -23.61 -16.14 39.15
C ILE A 623 -23.02 -14.90 38.47
N ARG A 624 -22.93 -13.76 39.17
CA ARG A 624 -22.41 -12.50 38.60
C ARG A 624 -20.89 -12.39 38.72
N THR A 625 -20.32 -12.91 39.80
CA THR A 625 -18.91 -12.73 40.16
C THR A 625 -18.07 -13.99 39.94
N GLU A 626 -18.63 -15.17 40.23
CA GLU A 626 -17.88 -16.43 40.32
C GLU A 626 -18.37 -17.52 39.35
N MET A 627 -18.93 -17.10 38.21
CA MET A 627 -19.47 -18.00 37.18
C MET A 627 -18.47 -19.04 36.64
N GLU A 628 -17.17 -18.75 36.60
CA GLU A 628 -16.15 -19.72 36.17
C GLU A 628 -16.07 -20.94 37.10
N ARG A 629 -16.19 -20.75 38.42
CA ARG A 629 -16.22 -21.85 39.40
C ARG A 629 -17.51 -22.64 39.30
N ILE A 630 -18.64 -21.96 39.12
CA ILE A 630 -19.96 -22.59 38.95
C ILE A 630 -19.96 -23.53 37.75
N ARG A 631 -19.38 -23.09 36.62
CA ARG A 631 -19.37 -23.83 35.35
C ARG A 631 -18.58 -25.14 35.37
N GLN A 632 -17.58 -25.25 36.24
CA GLN A 632 -16.85 -26.52 36.41
C GLN A 632 -17.81 -27.62 36.88
N ASN A 633 -18.69 -27.31 37.83
CA ASN A 633 -19.61 -28.26 38.44
C ASN A 633 -21.01 -28.30 37.80
N LEU A 634 -21.30 -27.41 36.83
CA LEU A 634 -22.59 -27.26 36.18
C LEU A 634 -22.60 -27.88 34.78
N GLY A 635 -23.56 -28.76 34.51
CA GLY A 635 -23.88 -29.29 33.18
C GLY A 635 -25.10 -28.58 32.59
N MET A 636 -25.12 -28.38 31.26
CA MET A 636 -26.20 -27.66 30.59
C MET A 636 -26.54 -28.29 29.24
N CYS A 637 -27.83 -28.54 29.02
CA CYS A 637 -28.38 -28.89 27.71
C CYS A 637 -29.26 -27.73 27.21
N PRO A 638 -28.85 -26.99 26.17
CA PRO A 638 -29.63 -25.88 25.63
C PRO A 638 -30.89 -26.36 24.90
N GLN A 639 -31.86 -25.48 24.64
CA GLN A 639 -33.06 -25.79 23.86
C GLN A 639 -32.74 -26.28 22.44
N HIS A 640 -31.82 -25.61 21.75
CA HIS A 640 -31.33 -26.04 20.43
C HIS A 640 -30.06 -26.89 20.59
N ASN A 641 -29.93 -27.95 19.80
CA ASN A 641 -28.74 -28.79 19.81
C ASN A 641 -27.56 -28.01 19.24
N VAL A 642 -26.64 -27.59 20.10
CA VAL A 642 -25.39 -26.89 19.72
C VAL A 642 -24.27 -27.92 19.72
N LEU A 643 -24.01 -28.51 18.55
CA LEU A 643 -23.05 -29.59 18.36
C LEU A 643 -22.11 -29.26 17.20
N PHE A 644 -20.92 -29.86 17.17
CA PHE A 644 -19.97 -29.74 16.07
C PHE A 644 -20.33 -30.72 14.95
N ASP A 645 -20.87 -30.22 13.84
CA ASP A 645 -21.36 -31.10 12.76
C ASP A 645 -20.30 -32.06 12.18
N LYS A 646 -19.02 -31.68 12.24
CA LYS A 646 -17.87 -32.44 11.69
C LYS A 646 -17.22 -33.42 12.66
N LEU A 647 -17.62 -33.45 13.93
CA LEU A 647 -17.11 -34.42 14.91
C LEU A 647 -18.06 -35.62 15.00
N SER A 648 -17.51 -36.79 15.30
CA SER A 648 -18.27 -38.02 15.61
C SER A 648 -18.87 -37.97 17.02
N VAL A 649 -19.76 -38.93 17.34
CA VAL A 649 -20.36 -39.05 18.69
C VAL A 649 -19.27 -39.30 19.73
N GLU A 650 -18.33 -40.18 19.42
CA GLU A 650 -17.19 -40.50 20.29
C GLU A 650 -16.30 -39.28 20.53
N GLU A 651 -15.92 -38.57 19.47
CA GLU A 651 -15.07 -37.38 19.59
C GLU A 651 -15.75 -36.26 20.37
N HIS A 652 -17.08 -36.12 20.30
CA HIS A 652 -17.81 -35.15 21.12
C HIS A 652 -17.70 -35.47 22.61
N LEU A 653 -18.00 -36.72 22.98
CA LEU A 653 -17.95 -37.13 24.38
C LEU A 653 -16.53 -37.00 24.91
N TRP A 654 -15.54 -37.49 24.16
CA TRP A 654 -14.12 -37.32 24.50
C TRP A 654 -13.73 -35.85 24.68
N PHE A 655 -14.13 -34.98 23.74
CA PHE A 655 -13.81 -33.55 23.78
C PHE A 655 -14.37 -32.85 25.03
N TYR A 656 -15.66 -33.06 25.33
CA TYR A 656 -16.30 -32.43 26.49
C TYR A 656 -15.87 -33.07 27.82
N SER A 657 -15.63 -34.38 27.88
CA SER A 657 -15.03 -35.03 29.06
C SER A 657 -13.66 -34.43 29.38
N ARG A 658 -12.83 -34.22 28.35
CA ARG A 658 -11.50 -33.65 28.52
C ARG A 658 -11.56 -32.18 28.94
N LEU A 659 -12.50 -31.42 28.38
CA LEU A 659 -12.75 -30.02 28.75
C LEU A 659 -13.12 -29.86 30.23
N LYS A 660 -13.90 -30.81 30.76
CA LYS A 660 -14.31 -30.87 32.18
C LYS A 660 -13.19 -31.35 33.13
N GLY A 661 -12.01 -31.68 32.60
CA GLY A 661 -10.83 -32.01 33.42
C GLY A 661 -10.73 -33.47 33.85
N MET A 662 -11.47 -34.39 33.22
CA MET A 662 -11.36 -35.82 33.51
C MET A 662 -9.99 -36.41 33.14
N ALA A 663 -9.54 -37.40 33.93
CA ALA A 663 -8.38 -38.21 33.63
C ALA A 663 -8.62 -39.12 32.41
N GLU A 664 -7.61 -39.27 31.55
CA GLU A 664 -7.74 -39.94 30.25
C GLU A 664 -8.19 -41.41 30.36
N GLU A 665 -7.82 -42.08 31.46
CA GLU A 665 -8.21 -43.45 31.76
C GLU A 665 -9.71 -43.60 32.07
N ASP A 666 -10.31 -42.58 32.68
CA ASP A 666 -11.72 -42.58 33.07
C ASP A 666 -12.63 -42.12 31.92
N ILE A 667 -12.11 -41.26 31.03
CA ILE A 667 -12.86 -40.77 29.86
C ILE A 667 -13.37 -41.94 29.01
N ARG A 668 -12.53 -42.95 28.75
CA ARG A 668 -12.94 -44.10 27.92
C ARG A 668 -14.09 -44.88 28.56
N LYS A 669 -14.00 -45.15 29.87
CA LYS A 669 -15.03 -45.88 30.61
C LYS A 669 -16.35 -45.10 30.67
N GLU A 670 -16.28 -43.80 30.95
CA GLU A 670 -17.46 -42.93 31.01
C GLU A 670 -18.10 -42.78 29.63
N MET A 671 -17.30 -42.63 28.58
CA MET A 671 -17.78 -42.55 27.21
C MET A 671 -18.46 -43.83 26.76
N ASP A 672 -17.86 -45.00 27.00
CA ASP A 672 -18.46 -46.30 26.66
C ASP A 672 -19.78 -46.50 27.43
N LYS A 673 -19.81 -46.14 28.72
CA LYS A 673 -21.00 -46.18 29.56
C LYS A 673 -22.09 -45.24 29.03
N MET A 674 -21.75 -43.99 28.68
CA MET A 674 -22.69 -43.00 28.16
C MET A 674 -23.25 -43.40 26.79
N ILE A 675 -22.41 -43.91 25.89
CA ILE A 675 -22.86 -44.40 24.57
C ILE A 675 -23.83 -45.57 24.73
N ALA A 676 -23.55 -46.50 25.64
CA ALA A 676 -24.44 -47.61 25.95
C ALA A 676 -25.76 -47.12 26.56
N ASP A 677 -25.71 -46.22 27.53
CA ASP A 677 -26.90 -45.67 28.22
C ASP A 677 -27.82 -44.87 27.29
N LEU A 678 -27.28 -44.27 26.22
CA LEU A 678 -28.06 -43.53 25.22
C LEU A 678 -28.52 -44.39 24.05
N GLU A 679 -28.10 -45.66 24.00
CA GLU A 679 -28.34 -46.60 22.90
C GLU A 679 -27.79 -46.08 21.55
N LEU A 680 -26.63 -45.41 21.59
CA LEU A 680 -25.98 -44.85 20.40
C LEU A 680 -24.80 -45.70 19.90
N SER A 681 -24.63 -46.92 20.40
CA SER A 681 -23.51 -47.82 20.06
C SER A 681 -23.34 -48.01 18.55
N ASN A 682 -24.44 -48.18 17.81
CA ASN A 682 -24.43 -48.36 16.36
C ASN A 682 -24.03 -47.11 15.57
N LYS A 683 -23.99 -45.94 16.23
CA LYS A 683 -23.68 -44.63 15.64
C LYS A 683 -22.47 -43.95 16.28
N ARG A 684 -21.69 -44.70 17.08
CA ARG A 684 -20.48 -44.21 17.76
C ARG A 684 -19.52 -43.42 16.86
N HIS A 685 -19.15 -44.00 15.72
CA HIS A 685 -18.21 -43.38 14.77
C HIS A 685 -18.90 -42.57 13.66
N SER A 686 -20.23 -42.37 13.75
CA SER A 686 -20.95 -41.56 12.78
C SER A 686 -20.77 -40.07 13.08
N LEU A 687 -20.57 -39.27 12.05
CA LEU A 687 -20.52 -37.81 12.17
C LEU A 687 -21.86 -37.26 12.63
N VAL A 688 -21.85 -36.26 13.52
CA VAL A 688 -23.07 -35.68 14.09
C VAL A 688 -24.03 -35.16 13.02
N GLN A 689 -23.53 -34.58 11.92
CA GLN A 689 -24.38 -34.13 10.81
C GLN A 689 -25.31 -35.23 10.25
N THR A 690 -24.92 -36.51 10.33
CA THR A 690 -25.69 -37.67 9.80
C THR A 690 -26.72 -38.22 10.78
N LEU A 691 -26.71 -37.75 12.04
CA LEU A 691 -27.64 -38.21 13.08
C LEU A 691 -29.03 -37.61 12.89
N SER A 692 -30.07 -38.37 13.27
CA SER A 692 -31.43 -37.85 13.33
C SER A 692 -31.57 -36.76 14.41
N GLY A 693 -32.60 -35.92 14.33
CA GLY A 693 -32.84 -34.87 15.33
C GLY A 693 -32.94 -35.41 16.76
N GLY A 694 -33.59 -36.56 16.95
CA GLY A 694 -33.70 -37.25 18.24
C GLY A 694 -32.35 -37.78 18.74
N MET A 695 -31.51 -38.34 17.85
CA MET A 695 -30.16 -38.79 18.21
C MET A 695 -29.24 -37.62 18.56
N LYS A 696 -29.32 -36.49 17.83
CA LYS A 696 -28.63 -35.25 18.19
C LYS A 696 -29.08 -34.75 19.56
N ARG A 697 -30.37 -34.88 19.89
CA ARG A 697 -30.89 -34.50 21.20
C ARG A 697 -30.35 -35.39 22.31
N LYS A 698 -30.35 -36.72 22.12
CA LYS A 698 -29.73 -37.67 23.05
C LYS A 698 -28.27 -37.31 23.33
N LEU A 699 -27.49 -37.02 22.29
CA LEU A 699 -26.10 -36.59 22.43
C LEU A 699 -25.96 -35.25 23.17
N SER A 700 -26.82 -34.27 22.90
CA SER A 700 -26.81 -32.98 23.61
C SER A 700 -27.09 -33.15 25.10
N VAL A 701 -28.01 -34.04 25.46
CA VAL A 701 -28.29 -34.38 26.87
C VAL A 701 -27.08 -35.09 27.48
N ALA A 702 -26.45 -36.01 26.75
CA ALA A 702 -25.25 -36.72 27.20
C ALA A 702 -24.13 -35.77 27.62
N ILE A 703 -23.84 -34.79 26.78
CA ILE A 703 -22.79 -33.79 27.01
C ILE A 703 -23.03 -33.01 28.32
N ALA A 704 -24.28 -32.84 28.73
CA ALA A 704 -24.61 -32.17 29.98
C ALA A 704 -24.28 -33.02 31.23
N PHE A 705 -24.33 -34.35 31.12
CA PHE A 705 -24.03 -35.27 32.23
C PHE A 705 -22.56 -35.69 32.29
N VAL A 706 -21.84 -35.57 31.18
CA VAL A 706 -20.41 -35.90 31.09
C VAL A 706 -19.56 -35.01 31.99
N GLY A 707 -18.48 -35.58 32.54
CA GLY A 707 -17.45 -34.83 33.26
C GLY A 707 -17.77 -34.58 34.73
N GLY A 708 -18.64 -35.40 35.33
CA GLY A 708 -18.94 -35.34 36.77
C GLY A 708 -19.71 -34.08 37.21
N SER A 709 -20.56 -33.54 36.33
CA SER A 709 -21.39 -32.35 36.65
C SER A 709 -22.35 -32.66 37.81
N ARG A 710 -22.22 -31.92 38.93
CA ARG A 710 -23.03 -32.12 40.15
C ARG A 710 -24.43 -31.52 40.02
N ALA A 711 -24.56 -30.42 39.29
CA ALA A 711 -25.83 -29.81 38.95
C ALA A 711 -26.01 -29.84 37.43
N VAL A 712 -27.18 -30.25 36.94
CA VAL A 712 -27.46 -30.31 35.50
C VAL A 712 -28.76 -29.57 35.18
N ILE A 713 -28.69 -28.60 34.27
CA ILE A 713 -29.83 -27.82 33.80
C ILE A 713 -30.19 -28.28 32.38
N LEU A 714 -31.40 -28.80 32.21
CA LEU A 714 -31.92 -29.28 30.92
C LEU A 714 -33.07 -28.38 30.45
N ASP A 715 -32.86 -27.62 29.38
CA ASP A 715 -33.89 -26.77 28.79
C ASP A 715 -34.64 -27.53 27.69
N GLU A 716 -35.88 -27.92 27.98
CA GLU A 716 -36.77 -28.71 27.11
C GLU A 716 -36.17 -30.02 26.55
N PRO A 717 -35.60 -30.92 27.39
CA PRO A 717 -34.82 -32.07 26.92
C PRO A 717 -35.57 -33.01 25.96
N THR A 718 -36.89 -33.11 26.11
CA THR A 718 -37.74 -34.05 25.36
C THR A 718 -38.48 -33.44 24.17
N ALA A 719 -38.27 -32.16 23.86
CA ALA A 719 -38.95 -31.47 22.77
C ALA A 719 -38.48 -31.97 21.39
N GLY A 720 -39.41 -32.30 20.50
CA GLY A 720 -39.10 -32.74 19.14
C GLY A 720 -38.47 -34.15 19.04
N VAL A 721 -38.57 -34.95 20.10
CA VAL A 721 -38.01 -36.32 20.18
C VAL A 721 -39.14 -37.36 20.10
N ASP A 722 -38.85 -38.48 19.43
CA ASP A 722 -39.73 -39.65 19.34
C ASP A 722 -40.03 -40.25 20.73
N PRO A 723 -41.16 -40.99 20.90
CA PRO A 723 -41.54 -41.54 22.20
C PRO A 723 -40.51 -42.48 22.83
N TYR A 724 -39.75 -43.21 22.01
CA TYR A 724 -38.75 -44.16 22.48
C TYR A 724 -37.53 -43.42 23.04
N ALA A 725 -36.97 -42.47 22.28
CA ALA A 725 -35.86 -41.65 22.73
C ALA A 725 -36.24 -40.73 23.91
N ARG A 726 -37.52 -40.34 24.05
CA ARG A 726 -38.01 -39.64 25.26
C ARG A 726 -37.87 -40.49 26.52
N ARG A 727 -38.23 -41.77 26.47
CA ARG A 727 -38.07 -42.70 27.61
C ARG A 727 -36.59 -42.88 27.94
N ALA A 728 -35.74 -43.09 26.94
CA ALA A 728 -34.30 -43.21 27.15
C ALA A 728 -33.70 -41.97 27.85
N ILE A 729 -34.15 -40.75 27.50
CA ILE A 729 -33.72 -39.53 28.20
C ILE A 729 -34.20 -39.52 29.66
N TRP A 730 -35.43 -39.96 29.95
CA TRP A 730 -35.96 -40.03 31.31
C TRP A 730 -35.23 -41.08 32.15
N ASP A 731 -34.96 -42.25 31.58
CA ASP A 731 -34.21 -43.33 32.22
C ASP A 731 -32.78 -42.88 32.55
N LEU A 732 -32.15 -42.12 31.65
CA LEU A 732 -30.85 -41.49 31.90
C LEU A 732 -30.90 -40.50 33.08
N ILE A 733 -31.89 -39.59 33.10
CA ILE A 733 -32.04 -38.60 34.18
C ILE A 733 -32.26 -39.31 35.53
N LEU A 734 -33.08 -40.37 35.55
CA LEU A 734 -33.33 -41.14 36.77
C LEU A 734 -32.09 -41.92 37.23
N LYS A 735 -31.30 -42.44 36.29
CA LYS A 735 -30.07 -43.18 36.58
C LYS A 735 -28.97 -42.29 37.14
N TYR A 736 -28.80 -41.08 36.61
CA TYR A 736 -27.79 -40.11 37.06
C TYR A 736 -28.26 -39.23 38.23
N LYS A 737 -29.48 -39.44 38.73
CA LYS A 737 -29.96 -38.85 39.98
C LYS A 737 -29.31 -39.51 41.21
N GLN A 738 -29.03 -40.81 41.14
CA GLN A 738 -28.36 -41.60 42.18
C GLN A 738 -26.84 -41.42 42.08
#